data_AF-A0A7S4SYX7-F1
#
_entry.id   AF-A0A7S4SYX7-F1
#
_cell.length_a   1.000
_cell.length_b   1.000
_cell.length_c   1.000
_cell.angle_alpha   90.00
_cell.angle_beta   90.00
_cell.angle_gamma   90.00
#
_symmetry.space_group_name_H-M   'P 1'
#
loop_
_entity.id
_entity.type
_entity.pdbx_description
1 polymer ?
#
loop_
_entity_poly.entity_id
_entity_poly.type
_entity_poly.pdbx_seq_one_letter_code
_entity_poly.pdbx_strand_id
1 'polypeptide(L)'
;MTGGARCRPMFSARSAWRVVALVLVQHTLFGCSGDSLEKVRPKYARVQGTIETVWQRPHGEPKGIFFIAHGCKHQSTDIFTYEGHDGWRFEACNASNLGKCLGLPEEVRMRRAARQRGYVVVAVSGGRGRQSCWNRGEDGPRVEAAIEHVRQEEGLAESLPVFAAGASSGGAFMGTLAGPIGDGGLPGLQCIVPMIMGLHGAENSRKVPTLFVHMPKDTYRAVEIRGDIERLRAQGVRVAELQVRQRPVTLPLLQRCLQADVAEDVLEALRGADLLDAGGFLKEDSRRGQWVSPASQAIAERSTDTLMFDESCLAEEMNLAWAAHEFASEFASRMLDFCEGGGVSPAPRGPVGGGSGALRGAIAGAPAAGQPPQPPGTQQVLVFDAGSSGTRVHVFNMLPPQPGAHVPKVDVSVCGKQTLKIKPGLSHSTRANDIARVEKDIRQLLDFADALVPAAQRPRTPALLKATAGLRAVSETQANLVLAQVRQTLDASGYSFRDSWADIIIGKEEAGLAWVAANYLQGTFDGSGDAPSLGIIEMGGGSTQVSFQVDPGTPLAPSDSFVFLTALGRRYHVYAHSYLGYGQDYAQAKMRELLPKPARSDPCYPPGYSRPAASGDSAEAVVSGGGNASACAAAIDAALFKLAEDAPGRYSGERPLKGKFLATQNFFFVRRDLGLPMDGRDAEMEEASRTGCRKRMELPTKDPGNPNTCFGLSYQVVLLRSLRVPTRPGVTVEITNSVKGGDADWALGAAIVHVLERLVDGPPSSPGTSRIGTSWMGMFAGLAAASLLAIVIRKAVWPRLRGKVGWPVKQATSPPASYLGKSSKPME
;
A
#
# COMPACT_ATOMS: atom_id res chain seq x y z
N MET A 1 58.13 -64.64 -23.30
CA MET A 1 56.86 -64.63 -22.56
C MET A 1 55.96 -63.59 -23.22
N THR A 2 54.89 -64.09 -23.82
CA THR A 2 53.84 -63.45 -24.63
C THR A 2 53.16 -62.29 -23.89
N GLY A 3 52.74 -61.15 -24.43
CA GLY A 3 52.67 -60.45 -25.73
C GLY A 3 51.98 -59.09 -25.39
N GLY A 4 52.02 -57.97 -26.10
CA GLY A 4 52.36 -57.59 -27.47
C GLY A 4 51.41 -56.44 -27.86
N ALA A 5 51.95 -55.29 -28.34
CA ALA A 5 51.34 -54.29 -29.25
C ALA A 5 50.12 -53.44 -28.76
N ARG A 6 50.18 -52.09 -28.72
CA ARG A 6 50.14 -51.01 -29.76
C ARG A 6 48.72 -50.53 -30.19
N CYS A 7 48.66 -49.20 -30.47
CA CYS A 7 47.80 -48.43 -31.40
C CYS A 7 46.56 -47.65 -30.90
N ARG A 8 46.73 -46.31 -30.83
CA ARG A 8 46.05 -45.14 -31.50
C ARG A 8 44.54 -45.15 -31.92
N PRO A 9 43.93 -43.95 -32.11
CA PRO A 9 42.51 -43.61 -31.86
C PRO A 9 41.61 -43.57 -33.11
N MET A 10 40.29 -43.51 -32.94
CA MET A 10 39.37 -42.99 -33.97
C MET A 10 37.97 -42.60 -33.45
N PHE A 11 37.39 -41.62 -34.15
CA PHE A 11 36.13 -40.88 -33.98
C PHE A 11 34.83 -41.72 -33.96
N SER A 12 33.74 -41.09 -33.45
CA SER A 12 32.35 -41.05 -34.00
C SER A 12 31.31 -41.17 -32.87
N ALA A 13 30.71 -40.07 -32.42
CA ALA A 13 29.43 -39.51 -32.88
C ALA A 13 28.16 -40.34 -32.55
N ARG A 14 27.26 -39.64 -31.82
CA ARG A 14 25.79 -39.75 -31.76
C ARG A 14 25.12 -40.77 -30.82
N SER A 15 24.63 -40.16 -29.74
CA SER A 15 23.20 -40.09 -29.41
C SER A 15 22.54 -41.21 -28.62
N ALA A 16 21.93 -40.74 -27.53
CA ALA A 16 20.83 -41.29 -26.77
C ALA A 16 21.18 -42.33 -25.68
N TRP A 17 20.58 -42.08 -24.51
CA TRP A 17 20.53 -42.90 -23.30
C TRP A 17 21.70 -42.76 -22.33
N ARG A 18 21.62 -41.72 -21.50
CA ARG A 18 21.95 -41.74 -20.05
C ARG A 18 21.46 -40.44 -19.39
N VAL A 19 20.13 -40.30 -19.34
CA VAL A 19 19.46 -39.61 -18.23
C VAL A 19 19.41 -40.63 -17.09
N VAL A 20 19.54 -40.19 -15.85
CA VAL A 20 19.67 -40.99 -14.61
C VAL A 20 21.12 -41.36 -14.28
N ALA A 21 21.84 -40.41 -13.66
CA ALA A 21 22.76 -40.62 -12.53
C ALA A 21 23.77 -39.45 -12.42
N LEU A 22 23.30 -38.22 -12.14
CA LEU A 22 24.18 -37.13 -11.68
C LEU A 22 23.36 -36.01 -11.00
N VAL A 23 22.59 -36.36 -9.96
CA VAL A 23 21.88 -35.38 -9.10
C VAL A 23 22.08 -35.68 -7.59
N LEU A 24 23.00 -36.55 -7.19
CA LEU A 24 23.04 -37.03 -5.79
C LEU A 24 24.19 -36.57 -4.91
N VAL A 25 24.98 -35.55 -5.29
CA VAL A 25 26.00 -35.00 -4.36
C VAL A 25 26.13 -33.49 -4.52
N GLN A 26 25.20 -32.73 -3.95
CA GLN A 26 25.43 -31.36 -3.43
C GLN A 26 24.14 -30.81 -2.80
N HIS A 27 23.68 -31.40 -1.70
CA HIS A 27 22.65 -30.82 -0.82
C HIS A 27 23.06 -31.03 0.65
N THR A 28 24.15 -30.39 1.04
CA THR A 28 24.44 -30.08 2.44
C THR A 28 25.28 -28.81 2.45
N LEU A 29 24.84 -27.83 3.24
CA LEU A 29 25.38 -26.48 3.43
C LEU A 29 24.79 -25.38 2.52
N PHE A 30 23.49 -25.10 2.67
CA PHE A 30 22.89 -23.76 2.87
C PHE A 30 21.39 -23.98 3.15
N GLY A 31 20.98 -23.81 4.41
CA GLY A 31 19.61 -24.03 4.86
C GLY A 31 18.69 -22.88 4.47
N CYS A 32 18.13 -22.94 3.26
CA CYS A 32 16.82 -22.38 2.95
C CYS A 32 15.97 -23.53 2.39
N SER A 33 15.29 -24.25 3.27
CA SER A 33 14.23 -25.17 2.85
C SER A 33 13.10 -24.32 2.27
N GLY A 34 13.01 -24.22 0.94
CA GLY A 34 11.79 -23.77 0.31
C GLY A 34 10.69 -24.75 0.68
N ASP A 35 9.74 -24.35 1.53
CA ASP A 35 8.51 -25.12 1.71
C ASP A 35 7.89 -25.31 0.31
N SER A 36 7.47 -26.53 -0.01
CA SER A 36 6.76 -26.76 -1.27
C SER A 36 5.54 -25.84 -1.31
N LEU A 37 5.29 -25.20 -2.47
CA LEU A 37 4.16 -24.29 -2.64
C LEU A 37 2.82 -24.92 -2.23
N GLU A 38 2.72 -26.25 -2.34
CA GLU A 38 1.59 -27.06 -1.90
C GLU A 38 1.33 -27.00 -0.38
N LYS A 39 2.40 -26.98 0.44
CA LYS A 39 2.28 -26.95 1.92
C LYS A 39 1.69 -25.65 2.45
N VAL A 40 1.86 -24.54 1.72
CA VAL A 40 1.36 -23.21 2.10
C VAL A 40 0.04 -22.83 1.42
N ARG A 41 -0.54 -23.74 0.61
CA ARG A 41 -1.88 -23.57 0.04
C ARG A 41 -2.96 -23.70 1.13
N PRO A 42 -4.12 -23.06 0.94
CA PRO A 42 -5.30 -23.36 1.72
C PRO A 42 -5.69 -24.83 1.63
N LYS A 43 -6.15 -25.38 2.74
CA LYS A 43 -6.67 -26.74 2.87
C LYS A 43 -8.10 -26.68 3.40
N TYR A 44 -8.87 -27.72 3.10
CA TYR A 44 -10.29 -27.82 3.42
C TYR A 44 -10.61 -29.24 3.90
N ALA A 45 -11.43 -29.34 4.94
CA ALA A 45 -12.00 -30.61 5.38
C ALA A 45 -13.40 -30.42 5.97
N ARG A 46 -14.20 -31.48 5.90
CA ARG A 46 -15.39 -31.64 6.75
C ARG A 46 -15.01 -32.47 7.97
N VAL A 47 -14.53 -31.80 9.01
CA VAL A 47 -14.10 -32.44 10.26
C VAL A 47 -15.32 -33.12 10.89
N GLN A 48 -15.15 -34.37 11.33
CA GLN A 48 -16.24 -35.24 11.80
C GLN A 48 -17.41 -35.33 10.79
N GLY A 49 -17.11 -35.26 9.49
CA GLY A 49 -18.07 -35.38 8.40
C GLY A 49 -18.98 -34.16 8.17
N THR A 50 -19.04 -33.20 9.10
CA THR A 50 -20.01 -32.09 9.04
C THR A 50 -19.42 -30.71 9.29
N ILE A 51 -18.30 -30.61 10.00
CA ILE A 51 -17.72 -29.33 10.42
C ILE A 51 -16.83 -28.79 9.29
N GLU A 52 -17.39 -27.88 8.50
CA GLU A 52 -16.64 -27.18 7.45
C GLU A 52 -15.50 -26.35 8.08
N THR A 53 -14.28 -26.74 7.76
CA THR A 53 -13.04 -26.18 8.29
C THR A 53 -12.10 -25.86 7.14
N VAL A 54 -11.59 -24.63 7.13
CA VAL A 54 -10.62 -24.16 6.14
C VAL A 54 -9.42 -23.60 6.87
N TRP A 55 -8.22 -23.96 6.45
CA TRP A 55 -7.00 -23.45 7.09
C TRP A 55 -5.88 -23.22 6.10
N GLN A 56 -4.90 -22.40 6.49
CA GLN A 56 -3.74 -22.14 5.67
C GLN A 56 -2.49 -21.89 6.52
N ARG A 57 -1.44 -22.66 6.22
CA ARG A 57 -0.15 -22.57 6.88
C ARG A 57 0.62 -21.29 6.50
N PRO A 58 1.38 -20.66 7.40
CA PRO A 58 2.33 -19.60 7.04
C PRO A 58 3.52 -20.19 6.27
N HIS A 59 4.39 -19.32 5.74
CA HIS A 59 5.71 -19.75 5.29
C HIS A 59 6.62 -20.00 6.50
N GLY A 60 7.37 -21.10 6.49
CA GLY A 60 8.23 -21.49 7.61
C GLY A 60 7.50 -22.17 8.77
N GLU A 61 8.16 -22.20 9.92
CA GLU A 61 7.64 -22.90 11.11
C GLU A 61 6.50 -22.12 11.79
N PRO A 62 5.33 -22.76 12.02
CA PRO A 62 4.22 -22.12 12.70
C PRO A 62 4.51 -21.81 14.16
N LYS A 63 4.16 -20.60 14.57
CA LYS A 63 4.20 -20.12 15.95
C LYS A 63 2.96 -20.49 16.76
N GLY A 64 1.89 -20.92 16.10
CA GLY A 64 0.60 -21.23 16.72
C GLY A 64 -0.54 -21.13 15.74
N ILE A 65 -1.75 -21.11 16.28
CA ILE A 65 -2.99 -21.05 15.51
C ILE A 65 -3.67 -19.70 15.74
N PHE A 66 -4.15 -19.08 14.65
CA PHE A 66 -5.02 -17.91 14.69
C PHE A 66 -6.38 -18.28 14.12
N PHE A 67 -7.37 -18.44 14.99
CA PHE A 67 -8.74 -18.78 14.66
C PHE A 67 -9.55 -17.52 14.33
N ILE A 68 -10.28 -17.53 13.20
CA ILE A 68 -11.15 -16.44 12.78
C ILE A 68 -12.60 -16.94 12.73
N ALA A 69 -13.47 -16.32 13.53
CA ALA A 69 -14.91 -16.56 13.56
C ALA A 69 -15.67 -15.48 12.77
N HIS A 70 -16.45 -15.89 11.78
CA HIS A 70 -17.24 -15.01 10.93
C HIS A 70 -18.46 -14.40 11.65
N GLY A 71 -19.07 -13.36 11.08
CA GLY A 71 -20.35 -12.80 11.53
C GLY A 71 -21.56 -13.64 11.11
N CYS A 72 -22.77 -13.23 11.51
CA CYS A 72 -23.99 -13.85 10.98
C CYS A 72 -24.06 -13.71 9.46
N LYS A 73 -24.67 -14.68 8.76
CA LYS A 73 -24.81 -14.80 7.30
C LYS A 73 -23.52 -15.09 6.53
N HIS A 74 -22.38 -15.07 7.21
CA HIS A 74 -21.07 -15.39 6.66
C HIS A 74 -20.68 -16.85 6.93
N GLN A 75 -19.62 -17.32 6.30
CA GLN A 75 -19.07 -18.66 6.49
C GLN A 75 -17.54 -18.61 6.54
N SER A 76 -16.90 -19.73 6.93
CA SER A 76 -15.43 -19.82 6.94
C SER A 76 -14.77 -19.51 5.60
N THR A 77 -15.46 -19.76 4.49
CA THR A 77 -14.95 -19.53 3.14
C THR A 77 -14.85 -18.06 2.74
N ASP A 78 -15.46 -17.15 3.48
CA ASP A 78 -15.37 -15.71 3.22
C ASP A 78 -13.95 -15.18 3.47
N ILE A 79 -13.18 -15.88 4.31
CA ILE A 79 -11.79 -15.56 4.66
C ILE A 79 -10.80 -15.99 3.56
N PHE A 80 -11.26 -16.78 2.59
CA PHE A 80 -10.44 -17.38 1.54
C PHE A 80 -10.91 -16.93 0.15
N THR A 81 -9.99 -16.85 -0.80
CA THR A 81 -10.30 -16.49 -2.19
C THR A 81 -10.33 -17.74 -3.05
N TYR A 82 -11.24 -17.80 -4.02
CA TYR A 82 -11.30 -18.90 -4.99
C TYR A 82 -10.02 -19.02 -5.81
N GLU A 83 -9.55 -17.89 -6.35
CA GLU A 83 -8.31 -17.82 -7.12
C GLU A 83 -7.24 -17.05 -6.33
N GLY A 84 -6.03 -17.61 -6.28
CA GLY A 84 -4.86 -16.97 -5.70
C GLY A 84 -4.27 -15.92 -6.64
N HIS A 85 -3.41 -15.05 -6.11
CA HIS A 85 -2.66 -14.06 -6.90
C HIS A 85 -1.76 -14.68 -7.98
N ASP A 86 -1.47 -15.97 -7.87
CA ASP A 86 -0.67 -16.76 -8.79
C ASP A 86 -1.52 -17.63 -9.73
N GLY A 87 -2.83 -17.36 -9.81
CA GLY A 87 -3.78 -18.07 -10.67
C GLY A 87 -4.16 -19.48 -10.17
N TRP A 88 -3.62 -19.92 -9.02
CA TRP A 88 -4.01 -21.22 -8.46
C TRP A 88 -5.43 -21.17 -7.91
N ARG A 89 -6.24 -22.18 -8.25
CA ARG A 89 -7.64 -22.26 -7.85
C ARG A 89 -7.84 -23.19 -6.68
N PHE A 90 -8.54 -22.71 -5.66
CA PHE A 90 -8.93 -23.47 -4.50
C PHE A 90 -10.24 -24.21 -4.76
N GLU A 91 -10.15 -25.30 -5.53
CA GLU A 91 -11.33 -26.07 -5.98
C GLU A 91 -12.25 -26.53 -4.84
N ALA A 92 -11.72 -26.69 -3.63
CA ALA A 92 -12.52 -27.05 -2.45
C ALA A 92 -13.59 -26.01 -2.10
N CYS A 93 -13.46 -24.75 -2.55
CA CYS A 93 -14.52 -23.75 -2.45
C CYS A 93 -15.83 -24.21 -3.09
N ASN A 94 -15.79 -25.00 -4.16
CA ASN A 94 -16.97 -25.52 -4.84
C ASN A 94 -17.72 -26.57 -3.98
N ALA A 95 -17.01 -27.24 -3.06
CA ALA A 95 -17.57 -28.24 -2.15
C ALA A 95 -17.99 -27.66 -0.78
N SER A 96 -17.81 -26.35 -0.60
CA SER A 96 -18.18 -25.63 0.61
C SER A 96 -19.71 -25.49 0.76
N ASN A 97 -20.16 -25.09 1.93
CA ASN A 97 -21.57 -24.86 2.25
C ASN A 97 -22.21 -23.79 1.35
N LEU A 98 -21.44 -22.81 0.85
CA LEU A 98 -21.91 -21.79 -0.09
C LEU A 98 -21.65 -22.17 -1.56
N GLY A 99 -20.90 -23.25 -1.82
CA GLY A 99 -20.42 -23.60 -3.15
C GLY A 99 -19.47 -22.57 -3.77
N LYS A 100 -18.99 -21.61 -2.97
CA LYS A 100 -18.06 -20.55 -3.37
C LYS A 100 -17.24 -20.07 -2.17
N CYS A 101 -16.07 -19.48 -2.45
CA CYS A 101 -15.35 -18.65 -1.50
C CYS A 101 -15.47 -17.19 -1.93
N LEU A 102 -16.03 -16.33 -1.06
CA LEU A 102 -16.24 -14.92 -1.38
C LEU A 102 -14.93 -14.12 -1.36
N GLY A 103 -14.04 -14.41 -0.41
CA GLY A 103 -12.78 -13.68 -0.27
C GLY A 103 -13.00 -12.21 0.09
N LEU A 104 -13.81 -11.98 1.12
CA LEU A 104 -14.14 -10.64 1.60
C LEU A 104 -12.87 -9.90 2.06
N PRO A 105 -12.79 -8.59 1.78
CA PRO A 105 -11.51 -7.90 1.73
C PRO A 105 -10.83 -7.77 3.10
N GLU A 106 -11.60 -7.55 4.17
CA GLU A 106 -11.06 -7.39 5.52
C GLU A 106 -10.68 -8.74 6.14
N GLU A 107 -11.46 -9.79 5.93
CA GLU A 107 -11.18 -11.16 6.36
C GLU A 107 -9.92 -11.70 5.68
N VAL A 108 -9.79 -11.48 4.36
CA VAL A 108 -8.60 -11.87 3.59
C VAL A 108 -7.36 -11.13 4.11
N ARG A 109 -7.47 -9.84 4.45
CA ARG A 109 -6.37 -9.06 5.04
C ARG A 109 -6.00 -9.58 6.42
N MET A 110 -6.97 -9.88 7.28
CA MET A 110 -6.73 -10.46 8.60
C MET A 110 -5.99 -11.80 8.50
N ARG A 111 -6.42 -12.69 7.62
CA ARG A 111 -5.73 -13.96 7.32
C ARG A 111 -4.29 -13.70 6.87
N ARG A 112 -4.08 -12.78 5.93
CA ARG A 112 -2.73 -12.46 5.41
C ARG A 112 -1.82 -11.95 6.53
N ALA A 113 -2.29 -11.03 7.36
CA ALA A 113 -1.54 -10.48 8.48
C ALA A 113 -1.14 -11.57 9.49
N ALA A 114 -2.07 -12.43 9.89
CA ALA A 114 -1.78 -13.54 10.82
C ALA A 114 -0.78 -14.55 10.22
N ARG A 115 -0.92 -14.89 8.93
CA ARG A 115 0.06 -15.77 8.24
C ARG A 115 1.44 -15.15 8.13
N GLN A 116 1.53 -13.86 7.80
CA GLN A 116 2.81 -13.13 7.76
C GLN A 116 3.47 -13.09 9.14
N ARG A 117 2.68 -13.09 10.22
CA ARG A 117 3.17 -13.16 11.59
C ARG A 117 3.58 -14.57 12.04
N GLY A 118 3.34 -15.59 11.21
CA GLY A 118 3.76 -16.98 11.44
C GLY A 118 2.68 -17.88 12.06
N TYR A 119 1.40 -17.52 11.97
CA TYR A 119 0.30 -18.35 12.49
C TYR A 119 -0.35 -19.18 11.39
N VAL A 120 -0.72 -20.43 11.71
CA VAL A 120 -1.70 -21.19 10.91
C VAL A 120 -3.05 -20.52 11.11
N VAL A 121 -3.65 -20.02 10.03
CA VAL A 121 -4.97 -19.41 10.12
C VAL A 121 -6.02 -20.48 9.93
N VAL A 122 -6.96 -20.59 10.86
CA VAL A 122 -8.07 -21.55 10.82
C VAL A 122 -9.39 -20.80 10.84
N ALA A 123 -10.32 -21.22 10.01
CA ALA A 123 -11.69 -20.74 9.97
C ALA A 123 -12.66 -21.92 10.00
N VAL A 124 -13.72 -21.77 10.78
CA VAL A 124 -14.77 -22.78 10.95
C VAL A 124 -16.12 -22.13 10.68
N SER A 125 -16.96 -22.83 9.94
CA SER A 125 -18.32 -22.38 9.66
C SER A 125 -19.24 -22.69 10.84
N GLY A 126 -19.57 -21.64 11.59
CA GLY A 126 -20.43 -21.64 12.77
C GLY A 126 -21.92 -21.61 12.42
N GLY A 127 -22.76 -22.03 13.38
CA GLY A 127 -24.20 -22.09 13.19
C GLY A 127 -24.67 -23.13 12.17
N ARG A 128 -25.90 -22.96 11.67
CA ARG A 128 -26.54 -23.83 10.66
C ARG A 128 -27.23 -23.00 9.58
N GLY A 129 -27.18 -23.49 8.34
CA GLY A 129 -27.86 -22.87 7.19
C GLY A 129 -27.29 -21.52 6.76
N ARG A 130 -28.01 -20.80 5.90
CA ARG A 130 -27.57 -19.53 5.27
C ARG A 130 -27.52 -18.32 6.22
N GLN A 131 -28.08 -18.44 7.43
CA GLN A 131 -28.02 -17.38 8.44
C GLN A 131 -26.79 -17.51 9.36
N SER A 132 -26.25 -18.73 9.52
CA SER A 132 -24.94 -19.04 10.14
C SER A 132 -24.49 -18.14 11.29
N CYS A 133 -25.35 -17.88 12.28
CA CYS A 133 -24.93 -17.23 13.51
C CYS A 133 -24.37 -18.27 14.49
N TRP A 134 -23.29 -17.90 15.19
CA TRP A 134 -22.66 -18.77 16.19
C TRP A 134 -23.61 -19.11 17.35
N ASN A 135 -23.69 -20.39 17.67
CA ASN A 135 -24.43 -20.93 18.80
C ASN A 135 -23.46 -21.30 19.92
N ARG A 136 -23.60 -20.63 21.06
CA ARG A 136 -22.73 -20.79 22.24
C ARG A 136 -22.72 -22.21 22.81
N GLY A 137 -23.84 -22.93 22.76
CA GLY A 137 -23.95 -24.28 23.32
C GLY A 137 -23.51 -25.40 22.36
N GLU A 138 -23.42 -25.12 21.06
CA GLU A 138 -23.13 -26.14 20.04
C GLU A 138 -21.76 -25.96 19.37
N ASP A 139 -21.32 -24.72 19.18
CA ASP A 139 -20.18 -24.45 18.29
C ASP A 139 -18.82 -24.48 19.00
N GLY A 140 -18.77 -24.37 20.34
CA GLY A 140 -17.52 -24.51 21.11
C GLY A 140 -16.82 -25.85 20.86
N PRO A 141 -17.48 -27.00 21.11
CA PRO A 141 -16.93 -28.33 20.82
C PRO A 141 -16.59 -28.55 19.33
N ARG A 142 -17.34 -27.92 18.41
CA ARG A 142 -17.07 -28.01 16.97
C ARG A 142 -15.76 -27.30 16.60
N VAL A 143 -15.51 -26.13 17.16
CA VAL A 143 -14.24 -25.41 16.97
C VAL A 143 -13.08 -26.17 17.60
N GLU A 144 -13.26 -26.73 18.79
CA GLU A 144 -12.24 -27.57 19.43
C GLU A 144 -11.86 -28.76 18.55
N ALA A 145 -12.83 -29.50 18.02
CA ALA A 145 -12.59 -30.62 17.12
C ALA A 145 -11.87 -30.19 15.82
N ALA A 146 -12.22 -29.03 15.26
CA ALA A 146 -11.57 -28.49 14.08
C ALA A 146 -10.12 -28.06 14.34
N ILE A 147 -9.85 -27.39 15.46
CA ILE A 147 -8.49 -27.02 15.86
C ILE A 147 -7.63 -28.26 16.05
N GLU A 148 -8.15 -29.29 16.71
CA GLU A 148 -7.42 -30.54 16.92
C GLU A 148 -7.12 -31.28 15.62
N HIS A 149 -8.09 -31.33 14.70
CA HIS A 149 -7.85 -31.87 13.36
C HIS A 149 -6.73 -31.11 12.64
N VAL A 150 -6.75 -29.78 12.65
CA VAL A 150 -5.69 -28.97 12.03
C VAL A 150 -4.33 -29.21 12.69
N ARG A 151 -4.28 -29.35 14.02
CA ARG A 151 -3.04 -29.68 14.73
C ARG A 151 -2.44 -31.00 14.23
N GLN A 152 -3.27 -32.02 14.06
CA GLN A 152 -2.84 -33.32 13.57
C GLN A 152 -2.37 -33.25 12.10
N GLU A 153 -3.16 -32.62 11.23
CA GLU A 153 -2.84 -32.47 9.80
C GLU A 153 -1.58 -31.64 9.54
N GLU A 154 -1.31 -30.64 10.39
CA GLU A 154 -0.16 -29.73 10.25
C GLU A 154 1.04 -30.12 11.11
N GLY A 155 0.93 -31.17 11.93
CA GLY A 155 1.97 -31.64 12.84
C GLY A 155 2.34 -30.61 13.92
N LEU A 156 1.35 -29.91 14.47
CA LEU A 156 1.56 -28.82 15.44
C LEU A 156 1.61 -29.35 16.88
N ALA A 157 2.63 -28.94 17.63
CA ALA A 157 2.76 -29.30 19.05
C ALA A 157 1.61 -28.69 19.88
N GLU A 158 1.05 -29.47 20.82
CA GLU A 158 -0.03 -29.05 21.73
C GLU A 158 0.30 -27.77 22.51
N SER A 159 1.58 -27.54 22.83
CA SER A 159 2.06 -26.37 23.55
C SER A 159 1.94 -25.05 22.78
N LEU A 160 1.74 -25.08 21.46
CA LEU A 160 1.63 -23.87 20.65
C LEU A 160 0.34 -23.09 20.99
N PRO A 161 0.40 -21.75 21.08
CA PRO A 161 -0.73 -20.91 21.44
C PRO A 161 -1.85 -20.96 20.40
N VAL A 162 -3.09 -20.82 20.88
CA VAL A 162 -4.25 -20.49 20.04
C VAL A 162 -4.71 -19.07 20.38
N PHE A 163 -4.83 -18.23 19.36
CA PHE A 163 -5.47 -16.93 19.45
C PHE A 163 -6.77 -16.98 18.64
N ALA A 164 -7.80 -16.26 19.10
CA ALA A 164 -9.08 -16.22 18.41
C ALA A 164 -9.53 -14.77 18.19
N ALA A 165 -10.11 -14.52 17.03
CA ALA A 165 -10.74 -13.25 16.71
C ALA A 165 -12.07 -13.50 16.01
N GLY A 166 -13.04 -12.60 16.17
CA GLY A 166 -14.31 -12.74 15.46
C GLY A 166 -15.13 -11.47 15.48
N ALA A 167 -16.04 -11.33 14.51
CA ALA A 167 -16.92 -10.16 14.40
C ALA A 167 -18.38 -10.53 14.56
N SER A 168 -19.20 -9.58 14.98
CA SER A 168 -20.64 -9.76 15.20
C SER A 168 -20.93 -10.99 16.09
N SER A 169 -21.77 -11.95 15.67
CA SER A 169 -22.01 -13.18 16.44
C SER A 169 -20.73 -13.97 16.75
N GLY A 170 -19.73 -13.97 15.86
CA GLY A 170 -18.41 -14.54 16.09
C GLY A 170 -17.61 -13.77 17.15
N GLY A 171 -17.78 -12.45 17.23
CA GLY A 171 -17.20 -11.61 18.28
C GLY A 171 -17.80 -11.92 19.65
N ALA A 172 -19.12 -12.07 19.72
CA ALA A 172 -19.79 -12.51 20.96
C ALA A 172 -19.39 -13.94 21.36
N PHE A 173 -19.18 -14.83 20.38
CA PHE A 173 -18.76 -16.21 20.58
C PHE A 173 -17.35 -16.34 21.17
N MET A 174 -16.49 -15.33 21.03
CA MET A 174 -15.20 -15.29 21.73
C MET A 174 -15.33 -15.47 23.24
N GLY A 175 -16.44 -15.00 23.82
CA GLY A 175 -16.75 -15.18 25.24
C GLY A 175 -16.97 -16.65 25.61
N THR A 176 -17.66 -17.42 24.74
CA THR A 176 -17.80 -18.87 24.90
C THR A 176 -16.44 -19.55 24.85
N LEU A 177 -15.61 -19.21 23.87
CA LEU A 177 -14.27 -19.81 23.76
C LEU A 177 -13.40 -19.49 24.96
N ALA A 178 -13.54 -18.32 25.59
CA ALA A 178 -12.82 -17.94 26.81
C ALA A 178 -13.38 -18.56 28.11
N GLY A 179 -14.58 -19.16 28.06
CA GLY A 179 -15.24 -19.80 29.18
C GLY A 179 -14.58 -21.10 29.67
N PRO A 180 -15.20 -21.79 30.64
CA PRO A 180 -14.68 -23.05 31.18
C PRO A 180 -14.48 -24.14 30.13
N ILE A 181 -13.40 -24.91 30.26
CA ILE A 181 -13.18 -26.10 29.42
C ILE A 181 -14.28 -27.13 29.72
N GLY A 182 -14.84 -27.74 28.67
CA GLY A 182 -15.99 -28.65 28.77
C GLY A 182 -17.36 -27.98 28.65
N ASP A 183 -17.43 -26.65 28.76
CA ASP A 183 -18.64 -25.83 28.51
C ASP A 183 -18.42 -24.88 27.33
N GLY A 184 -17.85 -25.42 26.24
CA GLY A 184 -17.54 -24.68 25.01
C GLY A 184 -16.23 -23.87 25.03
N GLY A 185 -15.52 -23.80 26.17
CA GLY A 185 -14.21 -23.17 26.28
C GLY A 185 -13.12 -23.92 25.50
N LEU A 186 -12.28 -23.18 24.77
CA LEU A 186 -11.23 -23.74 23.91
C LEU A 186 -9.92 -23.99 24.68
N PRO A 187 -9.37 -25.23 24.67
CA PRO A 187 -8.06 -25.53 25.23
C PRO A 187 -6.93 -24.76 24.51
N GLY A 188 -5.90 -24.37 25.26
CA GLY A 188 -4.73 -23.65 24.70
C GLY A 188 -5.01 -22.22 24.21
N LEU A 189 -6.24 -21.70 24.40
CA LEU A 189 -6.61 -20.33 24.06
C LEU A 189 -5.90 -19.33 24.97
N GLN A 190 -5.07 -18.46 24.38
CA GLN A 190 -4.24 -17.49 25.10
C GLN A 190 -4.66 -16.03 24.88
N CYS A 191 -5.54 -15.76 23.91
CA CYS A 191 -6.03 -14.41 23.64
C CYS A 191 -7.32 -14.46 22.82
N ILE A 192 -8.24 -13.54 23.10
CA ILE A 192 -9.42 -13.29 22.28
C ILE A 192 -9.53 -11.85 21.80
N VAL A 193 -10.03 -11.67 20.58
CA VAL A 193 -10.29 -10.36 19.97
C VAL A 193 -11.75 -10.29 19.49
N PRO A 194 -12.71 -9.99 20.40
CA PRO A 194 -14.09 -9.70 20.03
C PRO A 194 -14.18 -8.39 19.26
N MET A 195 -14.70 -8.47 18.04
CA MET A 195 -14.95 -7.31 17.18
C MET A 195 -16.44 -6.96 17.12
N ILE A 196 -16.73 -5.66 17.17
CA ILE A 196 -18.06 -5.02 16.99
C ILE A 196 -19.19 -5.53 17.90
N MET A 197 -18.88 -6.40 18.85
CA MET A 197 -19.83 -7.03 19.78
C MET A 197 -19.21 -7.22 21.16
N GLY A 198 -20.05 -7.10 22.17
CA GLY A 198 -19.74 -7.56 23.52
C GLY A 198 -19.85 -9.08 23.65
N LEU A 199 -19.45 -9.60 24.80
CA LEU A 199 -19.47 -11.01 25.17
C LEU A 199 -20.84 -11.48 25.71
N HIS A 200 -21.84 -10.58 25.81
CA HIS A 200 -23.18 -10.79 26.42
C HIS A 200 -23.15 -11.69 27.66
N GLY A 201 -22.42 -11.26 28.69
CA GLY A 201 -22.39 -11.96 29.97
C GLY A 201 -21.64 -13.29 29.99
N ALA A 202 -20.97 -13.69 28.90
CA ALA A 202 -20.12 -14.88 28.91
C ALA A 202 -19.01 -14.75 29.96
N GLU A 203 -18.77 -15.84 30.69
CA GLU A 203 -17.73 -15.90 31.72
C GLU A 203 -16.34 -16.00 31.07
N ASN A 204 -15.42 -15.14 31.50
CA ASN A 204 -13.99 -15.30 31.24
C ASN A 204 -13.27 -15.69 32.54
N SER A 205 -13.74 -16.78 33.16
CA SER A 205 -13.22 -17.29 34.43
C SER A 205 -11.75 -17.72 34.31
N ARG A 206 -11.30 -18.07 33.10
CA ARG A 206 -9.91 -18.41 32.79
C ARG A 206 -8.97 -17.21 32.63
N LYS A 207 -9.50 -15.98 32.74
CA LYS A 207 -8.76 -14.71 32.60
C LYS A 207 -7.98 -14.60 31.29
N VAL A 208 -8.54 -15.12 30.19
CA VAL A 208 -7.96 -15.02 28.85
C VAL A 208 -7.86 -13.54 28.47
N PRO A 209 -6.67 -13.01 28.15
CA PRO A 209 -6.51 -11.63 27.67
C PRO A 209 -7.49 -11.29 26.55
N THR A 210 -8.12 -10.12 26.65
CA THR A 210 -9.21 -9.72 25.74
C THR A 210 -8.93 -8.34 25.15
N LEU A 211 -8.90 -8.24 23.83
CA LEU A 211 -8.81 -6.96 23.12
C LEU A 211 -10.10 -6.70 22.37
N PHE A 212 -10.85 -5.66 22.74
CA PHE A 212 -12.03 -5.27 21.98
C PHE A 212 -11.65 -4.42 20.78
N VAL A 213 -12.19 -4.74 19.60
CA VAL A 213 -12.12 -3.86 18.43
C VAL A 213 -13.53 -3.44 18.08
N HIS A 214 -13.86 -2.15 18.17
CA HIS A 214 -15.24 -1.73 17.97
C HIS A 214 -15.37 -0.40 17.25
N MET A 215 -16.59 -0.12 16.79
CA MET A 215 -16.90 1.07 16.01
C MET A 215 -17.75 2.02 16.86
N PRO A 216 -17.24 3.21 17.23
CA PRO A 216 -17.99 4.10 18.14
C PRO A 216 -19.33 4.61 17.60
N LYS A 217 -19.57 4.58 16.28
CA LYS A 217 -20.88 4.95 15.72
C LYS A 217 -21.95 3.89 15.94
N ASP A 218 -21.57 2.65 16.21
CA ASP A 218 -22.49 1.65 16.73
C ASP A 218 -22.67 1.91 18.23
N THR A 219 -23.47 2.92 18.55
CA THR A 219 -23.65 3.41 19.92
C THR A 219 -24.22 2.34 20.82
N TYR A 220 -25.09 1.48 20.29
CA TYR A 220 -25.71 0.40 21.04
C TYR A 220 -24.65 -0.63 21.48
N ARG A 221 -23.81 -1.12 20.56
CA ARG A 221 -22.75 -2.08 20.90
C ARG A 221 -21.60 -1.46 21.67
N ALA A 222 -21.27 -0.19 21.43
CA ALA A 222 -20.24 0.51 22.18
C ALA A 222 -20.57 0.60 23.68
N VAL A 223 -21.84 0.72 24.06
CA VAL A 223 -22.27 0.69 25.45
C VAL A 223 -22.09 -0.70 26.06
N GLU A 224 -22.53 -1.75 25.37
CA GLU A 224 -22.35 -3.14 25.82
C GLU A 224 -20.86 -3.47 26.03
N ILE A 225 -20.01 -3.13 25.06
CA ILE A 225 -18.56 -3.40 25.10
C ILE A 225 -17.90 -2.66 26.27
N ARG A 226 -18.30 -1.41 26.55
CA ARG A 226 -17.78 -0.67 27.69
C ARG A 226 -18.07 -1.38 29.01
N GLY A 227 -19.30 -1.87 29.18
CA GLY A 227 -19.69 -2.65 30.36
C GLY A 227 -18.90 -3.96 30.48
N ASP A 228 -18.59 -4.61 29.36
CA ASP A 228 -17.74 -5.79 29.35
C ASP A 228 -16.29 -5.49 29.73
N ILE A 229 -15.72 -4.41 29.20
CA ILE A 229 -14.36 -3.96 29.53
C ILE A 229 -14.25 -3.69 31.03
N GLU A 230 -15.19 -2.96 31.61
CA GLU A 230 -15.23 -2.64 33.04
C GLU A 230 -15.32 -3.91 33.89
N ARG A 231 -16.25 -4.81 33.54
CA ARG A 231 -16.45 -6.08 34.26
C ARG A 231 -15.21 -6.97 34.18
N LEU A 232 -14.61 -7.14 33.01
CA LEU A 232 -13.41 -7.98 32.82
C LEU A 232 -12.18 -7.40 33.54
N ARG A 233 -12.01 -6.08 33.53
CA ARG A 233 -10.94 -5.42 34.31
C ARG A 233 -11.14 -5.65 35.81
N ALA A 234 -12.37 -5.55 36.31
CA ALA A 234 -12.68 -5.83 37.71
C ALA A 234 -12.39 -7.29 38.11
N GLN A 235 -12.46 -8.23 37.16
CA GLN A 235 -12.08 -9.65 37.34
C GLN A 235 -10.56 -9.89 37.22
N GLY A 236 -9.76 -8.84 36.98
CA GLY A 236 -8.31 -8.91 36.81
C GLY A 236 -7.87 -9.47 35.46
N VAL A 237 -8.74 -9.44 34.44
CA VAL A 237 -8.39 -9.82 33.07
C VAL A 237 -7.57 -8.70 32.43
N ARG A 238 -6.54 -9.06 31.64
CA ARG A 238 -5.82 -8.10 30.81
C ARG A 238 -6.72 -7.66 29.66
N VAL A 239 -7.16 -6.40 29.68
CA VAL A 239 -8.12 -5.87 28.70
C VAL A 239 -7.63 -4.60 28.04
N ALA A 240 -7.74 -4.52 26.72
CA ALA A 240 -7.51 -3.30 25.95
C ALA A 240 -8.62 -3.09 24.91
N GLU A 241 -8.65 -1.89 24.31
CA GLU A 241 -9.63 -1.51 23.30
C GLU A 241 -8.97 -0.80 22.11
N LEU A 242 -9.55 -1.02 20.92
CA LEU A 242 -9.25 -0.33 19.68
C LEU A 242 -10.55 0.13 19.04
N GLN A 243 -10.55 1.37 18.56
CA GLN A 243 -11.73 2.00 18.00
C GLN A 243 -11.51 2.26 16.51
N VAL A 244 -12.30 1.61 15.67
CA VAL A 244 -12.30 1.88 14.23
C VAL A 244 -13.12 3.14 14.00
N ARG A 245 -12.48 4.17 13.43
CA ARG A 245 -13.10 5.46 13.14
C ARG A 245 -13.52 5.52 11.68
N GLN A 246 -14.48 6.42 11.42
CA GLN A 246 -14.92 6.70 10.06
C GLN A 246 -13.71 7.14 9.22
N ARG A 247 -13.69 6.71 7.96
CA ARG A 247 -12.65 7.06 6.99
C ARG A 247 -13.29 7.60 5.72
N PRO A 248 -12.58 8.45 4.97
CA PRO A 248 -13.09 8.93 3.69
C PRO A 248 -13.16 7.77 2.68
N VAL A 249 -14.17 7.83 1.82
CA VAL A 249 -14.24 6.99 0.62
C VAL A 249 -13.28 7.57 -0.39
N THR A 250 -12.15 6.88 -0.59
CA THR A 250 -11.06 7.32 -1.46
C THR A 250 -10.89 6.37 -2.63
N LEU A 251 -10.19 6.83 -3.67
CA LEU A 251 -9.87 5.98 -4.81
C LEU A 251 -9.09 4.71 -4.38
N PRO A 252 -8.05 4.77 -3.51
CA PRO A 252 -7.40 3.56 -2.99
C PRO A 252 -8.32 2.62 -2.22
N LEU A 253 -9.35 3.13 -1.54
CA LEU A 253 -10.34 2.28 -0.86
C LEU A 253 -11.19 1.51 -1.89
N LEU A 254 -11.71 2.20 -2.90
CA LEU A 254 -12.56 1.60 -3.94
C LEU A 254 -11.78 0.62 -4.84
N GLN A 255 -10.50 0.93 -5.10
CA GLN A 255 -9.59 0.08 -5.89
C GLN A 255 -9.27 -1.28 -5.23
N ARG A 256 -9.68 -1.48 -3.98
CA ARG A 256 -9.62 -2.79 -3.32
C ARG A 256 -10.58 -3.80 -3.93
N CYS A 257 -11.68 -3.30 -4.51
CA CYS A 257 -12.77 -4.10 -5.06
C CYS A 257 -12.95 -3.90 -6.56
N LEU A 258 -12.57 -2.73 -7.07
CA LEU A 258 -12.84 -2.30 -8.44
C LEU A 258 -11.54 -2.02 -9.21
N GLN A 259 -11.61 -2.14 -10.54
CA GLN A 259 -10.56 -1.63 -11.41
C GLN A 259 -10.45 -0.11 -11.29
N ALA A 260 -9.27 0.44 -11.58
CA ALA A 260 -8.95 1.83 -11.29
C ALA A 260 -9.91 2.85 -11.93
N ASP A 261 -10.27 2.63 -13.19
CA ASP A 261 -11.22 3.45 -13.95
C ASP A 261 -12.65 3.35 -13.38
N VAL A 262 -13.11 2.14 -13.06
CA VAL A 262 -14.44 1.93 -12.46
C VAL A 262 -14.52 2.57 -11.06
N ALA A 263 -13.43 2.48 -10.29
CA ALA A 263 -13.32 3.10 -8.97
C ALA A 263 -13.38 4.63 -9.02
N GLU A 264 -12.75 5.24 -10.04
CA GLU A 264 -12.85 6.70 -10.29
C GLU A 264 -14.30 7.09 -10.59
N ASP A 265 -14.97 6.36 -11.49
CA ASP A 265 -16.35 6.65 -11.89
C ASP A 265 -17.33 6.47 -10.72
N VAL A 266 -17.12 5.45 -9.88
CA VAL A 266 -17.90 5.26 -8.64
C VAL A 266 -17.67 6.43 -7.69
N LEU A 267 -16.42 6.85 -7.46
CA LEU A 267 -16.13 7.98 -6.58
C LEU A 267 -16.79 9.27 -7.07
N GLU A 268 -16.75 9.52 -8.38
CA GLU A 268 -17.42 10.66 -9.01
C GLU A 268 -18.95 10.56 -8.86
N ALA A 269 -19.54 9.39 -9.09
CA ALA A 269 -20.98 9.17 -8.93
C ALA A 269 -21.44 9.39 -7.48
N LEU A 270 -20.65 8.96 -6.49
CA LEU A 270 -20.95 9.20 -5.07
C LEU A 270 -20.90 10.70 -4.72
N ARG A 271 -19.94 11.44 -5.27
CA ARG A 271 -19.84 12.90 -5.11
C ARG A 271 -20.99 13.61 -5.82
N GLY A 272 -21.30 13.25 -7.05
CA GLY A 272 -22.40 13.82 -7.84
C GLY A 272 -23.77 13.57 -7.23
N ALA A 273 -23.93 12.45 -6.50
CA ALA A 273 -25.12 12.13 -5.72
C ALA A 273 -25.15 12.78 -4.32
N ASP A 274 -24.18 13.64 -3.99
CA ASP A 274 -24.05 14.34 -2.71
C ASP A 274 -23.92 13.42 -1.48
N LEU A 275 -23.40 12.20 -1.65
CA LEU A 275 -23.30 11.19 -0.60
C LEU A 275 -22.03 11.30 0.26
N LEU A 276 -21.04 12.06 -0.22
CA LEU A 276 -19.78 12.34 0.46
C LEU A 276 -19.71 13.81 0.89
N ASP A 277 -19.22 14.07 2.10
CA ASP A 277 -18.91 15.44 2.55
C ASP A 277 -17.62 15.98 1.92
N ALA A 278 -17.25 17.22 2.27
CA ALA A 278 -16.03 17.86 1.76
C ALA A 278 -14.74 17.14 2.18
N GLY A 279 -14.78 16.30 3.21
CA GLY A 279 -13.66 15.45 3.61
C GLY A 279 -13.64 14.09 2.92
N GLY A 280 -14.62 13.80 2.04
CA GLY A 280 -14.80 12.50 1.41
C GLY A 280 -15.48 11.46 2.31
N PHE A 281 -16.01 11.85 3.46
CA PHE A 281 -16.68 10.93 4.36
C PHE A 281 -18.13 10.70 3.93
N LEU A 282 -18.62 9.48 4.08
CA LEU A 282 -20.04 9.19 3.92
C LEU A 282 -20.88 10.06 4.86
N LYS A 283 -21.90 10.74 4.33
CA LYS A 283 -22.83 11.56 5.12
C LYS A 283 -23.87 10.73 5.87
N GLU A 284 -24.19 9.56 5.33
CA GLU A 284 -25.16 8.63 5.88
C GLU A 284 -24.60 7.22 5.99
N ASP A 285 -25.29 6.40 6.76
CA ASP A 285 -24.98 4.99 6.93
C ASP A 285 -25.09 4.25 5.59
N SER A 286 -23.99 3.63 5.15
CA SER A 286 -23.91 2.88 3.89
C SER A 286 -24.97 1.78 3.80
N ARG A 287 -25.41 1.23 4.93
CA ARG A 287 -26.42 0.16 4.99
C ARG A 287 -27.84 0.63 4.65
N ARG A 288 -28.05 1.95 4.54
CA ARG A 288 -29.28 2.52 3.96
C ARG A 288 -29.34 2.40 2.44
N GLY A 289 -28.24 2.03 1.79
CA GLY A 289 -28.20 1.69 0.37
C GLY A 289 -28.30 2.87 -0.60
N GLN A 290 -28.29 4.12 -0.12
CA GLN A 290 -28.36 5.31 -0.99
C GLN A 290 -27.22 5.37 -2.01
N TRP A 291 -26.06 4.81 -1.68
CA TRP A 291 -24.88 4.73 -2.54
C TRP A 291 -24.99 3.66 -3.65
N VAL A 292 -25.88 2.67 -3.49
CA VAL A 292 -25.97 1.52 -4.40
C VAL A 292 -26.43 1.94 -5.78
N SER A 293 -27.44 2.82 -5.89
CA SER A 293 -27.93 3.29 -7.19
C SER A 293 -26.87 4.06 -8.00
N PRO A 294 -26.22 5.11 -7.46
CA PRO A 294 -25.16 5.80 -8.18
C PRO A 294 -23.95 4.90 -8.45
N ALA A 295 -23.53 4.04 -7.51
CA ALA A 295 -22.44 3.11 -7.75
C ALA A 295 -22.77 2.06 -8.82
N SER A 296 -24.00 1.54 -8.84
CA SER A 296 -24.47 0.59 -9.85
C SER A 296 -24.47 1.19 -11.26
N GLN A 297 -24.84 2.46 -11.40
CA GLN A 297 -24.77 3.16 -12.69
C GLN A 297 -23.33 3.36 -13.17
N ALA A 298 -22.41 3.69 -12.26
CA ALA A 298 -21.00 3.86 -12.58
C ALA A 298 -20.31 2.52 -12.91
N ILE A 299 -20.70 1.45 -12.21
CA ILE A 299 -20.18 0.10 -12.42
C ILE A 299 -20.70 -0.52 -13.72
N ALA A 300 -22.02 -0.42 -13.98
CA ALA A 300 -22.69 -1.05 -15.12
C ALA A 300 -22.22 -2.51 -15.33
N GLU A 301 -21.78 -2.87 -16.55
CA GLU A 301 -21.26 -4.21 -16.89
C GLU A 301 -19.72 -4.33 -16.67
N ARG A 302 -19.07 -3.32 -16.06
CA ARG A 302 -17.60 -3.23 -15.93
C ARG A 302 -17.06 -3.85 -14.64
N SER A 303 -17.92 -4.35 -13.76
CA SER A 303 -17.52 -5.11 -12.57
C SER A 303 -18.48 -6.26 -12.31
N THR A 304 -17.96 -7.32 -11.68
CA THR A 304 -18.75 -8.45 -11.18
C THR A 304 -19.20 -8.27 -9.73
N ASP A 305 -18.89 -7.12 -9.12
CA ASP A 305 -19.31 -6.81 -7.76
C ASP A 305 -20.85 -6.68 -7.70
N THR A 306 -21.48 -7.38 -6.75
CA THR A 306 -22.94 -7.49 -6.68
C THR A 306 -23.61 -6.30 -5.99
N LEU A 307 -22.84 -5.46 -5.29
CA LEU A 307 -23.33 -4.39 -4.39
C LEU A 307 -24.26 -4.86 -3.28
N MET A 308 -24.43 -6.17 -3.11
CA MET A 308 -25.27 -6.76 -2.09
C MET A 308 -24.53 -6.79 -0.76
N PHE A 309 -25.17 -6.26 0.28
CA PHE A 309 -24.66 -6.39 1.65
C PHE A 309 -24.39 -7.85 2.01
N ASP A 310 -23.37 -8.09 2.81
CA ASP A 310 -22.94 -9.41 3.30
C ASP A 310 -22.39 -10.34 2.18
N GLU A 311 -22.20 -9.84 0.94
CA GLU A 311 -21.59 -10.60 -0.18
C GLU A 311 -20.62 -9.77 -1.05
N SER A 312 -20.86 -8.47 -1.19
CA SER A 312 -20.12 -7.56 -2.08
C SER A 312 -18.88 -7.00 -1.40
N CYS A 313 -17.72 -7.09 -2.08
CA CYS A 313 -16.50 -6.43 -1.62
C CYS A 313 -16.72 -4.94 -1.39
N LEU A 314 -17.38 -4.26 -2.35
CA LEU A 314 -17.61 -2.82 -2.24
C LEU A 314 -18.56 -2.47 -1.09
N ALA A 315 -19.60 -3.27 -0.86
CA ALA A 315 -20.51 -3.04 0.27
C ALA A 315 -19.79 -3.14 1.62
N GLU A 316 -18.92 -4.14 1.79
CA GLU A 316 -18.08 -4.28 3.00
C GLU A 316 -17.16 -3.06 3.21
N GLU A 317 -16.46 -2.61 2.17
CA GLU A 317 -15.57 -1.44 2.28
C GLU A 317 -16.35 -0.14 2.56
N MET A 318 -17.58 -0.01 2.07
CA MET A 318 -18.46 1.14 2.36
C MET A 318 -18.97 1.13 3.81
N ASN A 319 -19.28 -0.04 4.35
CA ASN A 319 -19.64 -0.20 5.77
C ASN A 319 -18.45 0.12 6.69
N LEU A 320 -17.26 -0.37 6.33
CA LEU A 320 -16.03 -0.02 7.01
C LEU A 320 -15.73 1.48 6.90
N ALA A 321 -16.03 2.10 5.76
CA ALA A 321 -15.87 3.53 5.55
C ALA A 321 -16.74 4.36 6.51
N TRP A 322 -18.01 3.98 6.63
CA TRP A 322 -18.93 4.59 7.58
C TRP A 322 -18.52 4.33 9.04
N ALA A 323 -17.85 3.21 9.29
CA ALA A 323 -17.41 2.72 10.59
C ALA A 323 -18.59 2.48 11.55
N ALA A 324 -19.53 1.63 11.15
CA ALA A 324 -20.54 1.08 12.04
C ALA A 324 -20.81 -0.40 11.76
N HIS A 325 -20.57 -1.24 12.77
CA HIS A 325 -20.88 -2.68 12.79
C HIS A 325 -20.27 -3.50 11.63
N GLU A 326 -18.97 -3.33 11.35
CA GLU A 326 -18.27 -4.09 10.30
C GLU A 326 -17.00 -4.82 10.77
N PHE A 327 -16.62 -5.92 10.09
CA PHE A 327 -15.33 -6.60 10.29
C PHE A 327 -14.18 -5.64 9.93
N ALA A 328 -13.12 -5.61 10.73
CA ALA A 328 -12.01 -4.68 10.51
C ALA A 328 -10.63 -5.34 10.67
N SER A 329 -9.79 -5.19 9.66
CA SER A 329 -8.42 -5.68 9.60
C SER A 329 -7.36 -4.60 9.87
N GLU A 330 -7.76 -3.33 9.96
CA GLU A 330 -6.86 -2.18 10.19
C GLU A 330 -5.90 -2.39 11.36
N PHE A 331 -6.35 -3.08 12.41
CA PHE A 331 -5.56 -3.31 13.61
C PHE A 331 -4.97 -4.71 13.74
N ALA A 332 -4.93 -5.50 12.66
CA ALA A 332 -4.48 -6.90 12.72
C ALA A 332 -3.10 -7.07 13.39
N SER A 333 -2.11 -6.21 13.08
CA SER A 333 -0.80 -6.24 13.76
C SER A 333 -0.92 -5.95 15.26
N ARG A 334 -1.66 -4.92 15.65
CA ARG A 334 -1.83 -4.53 17.07
C ARG A 334 -2.62 -5.57 17.85
N MET A 335 -3.53 -6.27 17.18
CA MET A 335 -4.26 -7.40 17.74
C MET A 335 -3.29 -8.55 18.10
N LEU A 336 -2.42 -8.91 17.16
CA LEU A 336 -1.41 -9.94 17.36
C LEU A 336 -0.38 -9.51 18.41
N ASP A 337 0.09 -8.26 18.39
CA ASP A 337 1.02 -7.73 19.40
C ASP A 337 0.44 -7.84 20.82
N PHE A 338 -0.84 -7.49 21.00
CA PHE A 338 -1.52 -7.69 22.28
C PHE A 338 -1.57 -9.17 22.66
N CYS A 339 -1.96 -10.05 21.74
CA CYS A 339 -2.09 -11.48 22.03
C CYS A 339 -0.75 -12.15 22.33
N GLU A 340 0.35 -11.72 21.69
CA GLU A 340 1.72 -12.18 21.93
C GLU A 340 2.31 -11.70 23.27
N GLY A 341 1.55 -10.95 24.08
CA GLY A 341 1.96 -10.46 25.40
C GLY A 341 2.51 -9.03 25.39
N GLY A 342 2.51 -8.35 24.24
CA GLY A 342 2.78 -6.92 24.14
C GLY A 342 1.66 -6.06 24.73
N GLY A 343 1.97 -4.80 25.04
CA GLY A 343 0.96 -3.79 25.34
C GLY A 343 0.25 -3.34 24.06
N VAL A 344 -1.01 -2.90 24.16
CA VAL A 344 -1.61 -2.09 23.10
C VAL A 344 -0.99 -0.70 23.19
N SER A 345 -0.01 -0.38 22.34
CA SER A 345 0.42 1.01 22.15
C SER A 345 -0.83 1.85 21.90
N PRO A 346 -1.07 2.97 22.61
CA PRO A 346 -2.31 3.72 22.48
C PRO A 346 -2.57 4.11 21.02
N ALA A 347 -3.83 4.04 20.58
CA ALA A 347 -4.20 4.68 19.33
C ALA A 347 -3.94 6.19 19.49
N PRO A 348 -3.48 6.90 18.44
CA PRO A 348 -3.30 8.34 18.49
C PRO A 348 -4.61 8.97 18.97
N ARG A 349 -4.54 9.66 20.11
CA ARG A 349 -5.68 10.40 20.66
C ARG A 349 -5.87 11.61 19.75
N GLY A 350 -6.93 11.59 18.94
CA GLY A 350 -7.45 12.83 18.38
C GLY A 350 -7.75 13.85 19.50
N PRO A 351 -7.62 15.16 19.24
CA PRO A 351 -7.60 16.15 20.30
C PRO A 351 -8.98 16.28 20.95
N VAL A 352 -9.07 15.93 22.24
CA VAL A 352 -10.08 16.44 23.16
C VAL A 352 -9.45 17.65 23.85
N GLY A 353 -10.08 18.81 23.68
CA GLY A 353 -9.56 20.09 24.14
C GLY A 353 -9.52 20.26 25.66
N GLY A 354 -8.64 21.17 26.09
CA GLY A 354 -8.73 21.88 27.37
C GLY A 354 -7.64 21.52 28.39
N GLY A 355 -6.71 22.44 28.63
CA GLY A 355 -5.85 22.39 29.82
C GLY A 355 -4.45 22.94 29.60
N SER A 356 -4.33 24.27 29.60
CA SER A 356 -3.06 25.01 29.64
C SER A 356 -2.30 24.69 30.95
N GLY A 357 -1.00 24.38 30.87
CA GLY A 357 -0.20 24.04 32.05
C GLY A 357 1.29 23.87 31.75
N ALA A 358 2.00 25.00 31.75
CA ALA A 358 3.44 25.24 31.72
C ALA A 358 4.42 24.06 31.91
N LEU A 359 5.41 24.00 31.01
CA LEU A 359 6.82 23.73 31.35
C LEU A 359 7.71 24.39 30.28
N ARG A 360 8.01 25.68 30.50
CA ARG A 360 9.15 26.36 29.87
C ARG A 360 10.39 26.05 30.70
N GLY A 361 11.31 25.26 30.15
CA GLY A 361 12.67 25.08 30.65
C GLY A 361 13.65 25.42 29.53
N ALA A 362 14.56 26.34 29.83
CA ALA A 362 15.36 27.12 28.89
C ALA A 362 16.37 26.29 28.07
N ILE A 363 16.51 26.65 26.78
CA ILE A 363 17.79 26.58 26.07
C ILE A 363 17.98 27.94 25.37
N ALA A 364 19.16 28.52 25.61
CA ALA A 364 19.49 29.89 25.33
C ALA A 364 19.77 30.17 23.85
N GLY A 365 19.31 31.36 23.45
CA GLY A 365 19.66 32.22 22.31
C GLY A 365 20.73 31.79 21.30
N ALA A 366 20.31 31.78 20.04
CA ALA A 366 21.07 32.31 18.91
C ALA A 366 20.15 33.25 18.09
N PRO A 367 20.67 34.35 17.50
CA PRO A 367 19.87 35.47 17.02
C PRO A 367 19.18 35.20 15.68
N ALA A 368 17.96 35.71 15.54
CA ALA A 368 17.25 35.83 14.28
C ALA A 368 17.98 36.83 13.36
N ALA A 369 18.68 36.33 12.34
CA ALA A 369 19.23 37.15 11.27
C ALA A 369 18.33 37.07 10.03
N GLY A 370 17.67 38.19 9.73
CA GLY A 370 17.15 38.63 8.43
C GLY A 370 16.65 37.57 7.45
N GLN A 371 15.37 37.20 7.55
CA GLN A 371 14.67 36.60 6.41
C GLN A 371 14.27 37.68 5.41
N PRO A 372 14.38 37.41 4.10
CA PRO A 372 13.73 38.25 3.10
C PRO A 372 12.21 38.28 3.37
N PRO A 373 11.56 39.45 3.21
CA PRO A 373 10.13 39.57 3.43
C PRO A 373 9.37 38.61 2.51
N GLN A 374 8.54 37.75 3.10
CA GLN A 374 7.64 36.86 2.37
C GLN A 374 6.59 37.70 1.62
N PRO A 375 6.19 37.32 0.39
CA PRO A 375 5.06 37.96 -0.28
C PRO A 375 3.79 37.87 0.60
N PRO A 376 2.95 38.91 0.66
CA PRO A 376 1.68 38.85 1.38
C PRO A 376 0.78 37.73 0.85
N GLY A 377 0.25 36.89 1.74
CA GLY A 377 -0.70 35.82 1.39
C GLY A 377 -0.07 34.46 1.01
N THR A 378 1.25 34.33 1.11
CA THR A 378 1.95 33.04 0.92
C THR A 378 1.56 32.02 2.00
N GLN A 379 1.22 30.80 1.58
CA GLN A 379 0.99 29.65 2.46
C GLN A 379 2.20 28.70 2.40
N GLN A 380 2.61 28.13 3.52
CA GLN A 380 3.74 27.22 3.57
C GLN A 380 3.28 25.76 3.65
N VAL A 381 4.07 24.84 3.07
CA VAL A 381 3.90 23.38 3.20
C VAL A 381 5.25 22.76 3.53
N LEU A 382 5.28 21.95 4.59
CA LEU A 382 6.42 21.13 4.97
C LEU A 382 6.30 19.76 4.32
N VAL A 383 7.33 19.34 3.59
CA VAL A 383 7.43 17.96 3.07
C VAL A 383 8.71 17.33 3.58
N PHE A 384 8.56 16.26 4.36
CA PHE A 384 9.65 15.44 4.86
C PHE A 384 9.86 14.25 3.93
N ASP A 385 11.00 14.23 3.25
CA ASP A 385 11.48 13.10 2.44
C ASP A 385 12.33 12.19 3.33
N ALA A 386 11.77 11.05 3.75
CA ALA A 386 12.46 10.05 4.55
C ALA A 386 13.13 8.98 3.65
N GLY A 387 14.18 9.42 2.96
CA GLY A 387 15.00 8.60 2.08
C GLY A 387 15.91 7.58 2.78
N SER A 388 16.39 6.59 2.03
CA SER A 388 17.28 5.54 2.56
C SER A 388 18.64 6.05 3.04
N SER A 389 19.21 7.07 2.38
CA SER A 389 20.53 7.64 2.70
C SER A 389 20.48 8.84 3.65
N GLY A 390 19.29 9.29 4.03
CA GLY A 390 19.08 10.46 4.87
C GLY A 390 17.65 10.99 4.74
N THR A 391 17.24 11.78 5.73
CA THR A 391 15.92 12.40 5.78
C THR A 391 16.04 13.89 5.55
N ARG A 392 15.15 14.47 4.76
CA ARG A 392 15.11 15.90 4.44
C ARG A 392 13.80 16.51 4.90
N VAL A 393 13.81 17.80 5.20
CA VAL A 393 12.60 18.63 5.21
C VAL A 393 12.74 19.72 4.17
N HIS A 394 11.68 19.92 3.40
CA HIS A 394 11.50 21.03 2.47
C HIS A 394 10.40 21.95 3.01
N VAL A 395 10.64 23.25 3.04
CA VAL A 395 9.61 24.26 3.33
C VAL A 395 9.28 24.97 2.02
N PHE A 396 8.15 24.61 1.42
CA PHE A 396 7.68 25.22 0.17
C PHE A 396 6.79 26.42 0.46
N ASN A 397 7.12 27.55 -0.16
CA ASN A 397 6.32 28.77 -0.10
C ASN A 397 5.36 28.80 -1.29
N MET A 398 4.10 28.47 -1.04
CA MET A 398 3.02 28.48 -2.02
C MET A 398 2.49 29.91 -2.17
N LEU A 399 2.61 30.46 -3.36
CA LEU A 399 2.11 31.79 -3.69
C LEU A 399 0.57 31.79 -3.71
N PRO A 400 -0.08 32.95 -3.47
CA PRO A 400 -1.52 33.08 -3.53
C PRO A 400 -2.10 32.48 -4.83
N PRO A 401 -3.22 31.73 -4.75
CA PRO A 401 -3.88 31.19 -5.93
C PRO A 401 -4.21 32.30 -6.94
N GLN A 402 -3.89 32.06 -8.21
CA GLN A 402 -4.21 32.98 -9.29
C GLN A 402 -5.41 32.43 -10.09
N PRO A 403 -6.45 33.24 -10.35
CA PRO A 403 -7.56 32.82 -11.21
C PRO A 403 -7.07 32.36 -12.58
N GLY A 404 -7.59 31.22 -13.05
CA GLY A 404 -7.20 30.64 -14.35
C GLY A 404 -5.87 29.88 -14.35
N ALA A 405 -5.18 29.74 -13.21
CA ALA A 405 -3.99 28.90 -13.13
C ALA A 405 -4.37 27.41 -13.09
N HIS A 406 -3.69 26.59 -13.91
CA HIS A 406 -3.85 25.13 -13.89
C HIS A 406 -3.24 24.49 -12.63
N VAL A 407 -2.18 25.08 -12.08
CA VAL A 407 -1.43 24.55 -10.93
C VAL A 407 -1.07 25.67 -9.96
N PRO A 408 -1.01 25.40 -8.64
CA PRO A 408 -0.58 26.38 -7.64
C PRO A 408 0.85 26.79 -7.90
N LYS A 409 1.18 28.07 -7.65
CA LYS A 409 2.53 28.59 -7.86
C LYS A 409 3.36 28.48 -6.59
N VAL A 410 4.64 28.16 -6.75
CA VAL A 410 5.64 28.01 -5.69
C VAL A 410 6.73 29.04 -5.92
N ASP A 411 7.20 29.70 -4.84
CA ASP A 411 8.39 30.55 -4.90
C ASP A 411 9.66 29.69 -5.03
N VAL A 412 10.02 29.38 -6.27
CA VAL A 412 11.19 28.55 -6.60
C VAL A 412 12.52 29.22 -6.22
N SER A 413 12.55 30.54 -6.02
CA SER A 413 13.78 31.30 -5.77
C SER A 413 14.42 30.99 -4.40
N VAL A 414 13.63 30.42 -3.49
CA VAL A 414 14.03 30.11 -2.12
C VAL A 414 14.06 28.61 -1.81
N CYS A 415 13.52 27.74 -2.67
CA CYS A 415 13.45 26.29 -2.43
C CYS A 415 14.80 25.67 -2.03
N GLY A 416 15.88 26.01 -2.75
CA GLY A 416 17.23 25.50 -2.45
C GLY A 416 17.82 25.99 -1.13
N LYS A 417 17.27 27.07 -0.54
CA LYS A 417 17.69 27.63 0.76
C LYS A 417 16.82 27.15 1.91
N GLN A 418 15.64 26.59 1.61
CA GLN A 418 14.63 26.17 2.58
C GLN A 418 14.54 24.64 2.68
N THR A 419 15.69 23.97 2.56
CA THR A 419 15.81 22.52 2.67
C THR A 419 16.94 22.17 3.64
N LEU A 420 16.70 21.23 4.54
CA LEU A 420 17.73 20.64 5.42
C LEU A 420 17.73 19.12 5.28
N LYS A 421 18.91 18.52 5.10
CA LYS A 421 19.12 17.06 5.11
C LYS A 421 19.90 16.64 6.35
N ILE A 422 19.44 15.57 6.99
CA ILE A 422 20.18 14.84 8.03
C ILE A 422 20.52 13.41 7.57
N LYS A 423 21.53 12.81 8.19
CA LYS A 423 21.98 11.43 7.94
C LYS A 423 22.23 10.70 9.28
N PRO A 424 22.11 9.37 9.32
CA PRO A 424 21.53 8.48 8.30
C PRO A 424 19.99 8.60 8.18
N GLY A 425 19.40 7.94 7.18
CA GLY A 425 17.95 7.92 6.97
C GLY A 425 17.21 7.14 8.06
N LEU A 426 15.88 7.35 8.18
CA LEU A 426 15.10 6.80 9.30
C LEU A 426 15.17 5.27 9.40
N SER A 427 15.29 4.53 8.28
CA SER A 427 15.41 3.07 8.33
C SER A 427 16.70 2.55 8.99
N HIS A 428 17.66 3.43 9.31
CA HIS A 428 18.82 3.05 10.09
C HIS A 428 18.47 2.77 11.56
N SER A 429 17.45 3.43 12.12
CA SER A 429 17.01 3.21 13.51
C SER A 429 16.57 1.76 13.75
N THR A 430 16.05 1.09 12.72
CA THR A 430 15.58 -0.29 12.83
C THR A 430 16.74 -1.28 12.92
N ARG A 431 17.84 -1.03 12.21
CA ARG A 431 19.07 -1.83 12.25
C ARG A 431 19.86 -1.60 13.53
N ALA A 432 19.83 -0.38 14.04
CA ALA A 432 20.45 0.01 15.31
C ALA A 432 19.60 -0.32 16.55
N ASN A 433 18.33 -0.74 16.35
CA ASN A 433 17.33 -0.92 17.40
C ASN A 433 17.16 0.33 18.30
N ASP A 434 17.16 1.51 17.69
CA ASP A 434 17.12 2.82 18.36
C ASP A 434 15.99 3.68 17.80
N ILE A 435 14.74 3.37 18.19
CA ILE A 435 13.55 4.14 17.76
C ILE A 435 13.56 5.56 18.33
N ALA A 436 14.16 5.79 19.50
CA ALA A 436 14.25 7.13 20.11
C ALA A 436 15.01 8.12 19.22
N ARG A 437 15.98 7.65 18.42
CA ARG A 437 16.63 8.46 17.39
C ARG A 437 15.66 9.07 16.38
N VAL A 438 14.55 8.40 16.04
CA VAL A 438 13.57 8.90 15.06
C VAL A 438 12.95 10.22 15.54
N GLU A 439 12.60 10.32 16.82
CA GLU A 439 12.09 11.57 17.39
C GLU A 439 13.12 12.68 17.28
N LYS A 440 14.37 12.41 17.68
CA LYS A 440 15.47 13.37 17.63
C LYS A 440 15.72 13.88 16.21
N ASP A 441 15.75 12.96 15.24
CA ASP A 441 15.94 13.25 13.82
C ASP A 441 14.82 14.19 13.30
N ILE A 442 13.55 13.87 13.59
CA ILE A 442 12.41 14.68 13.14
C ILE A 442 12.38 16.04 13.85
N ARG A 443 12.68 16.11 15.15
CA ARG A 443 12.76 17.37 15.90
C ARG A 443 13.83 18.31 15.32
N GLN A 444 15.01 17.78 14.99
CA GLN A 444 16.07 18.59 14.37
C GLN A 444 15.62 19.21 13.04
N LEU A 445 14.83 18.48 12.24
CA LEU A 445 14.27 18.99 11.00
C LEU A 445 13.14 20.02 11.26
N LEU A 446 12.33 19.80 12.29
CA LEU A 446 11.31 20.75 12.74
C LEU A 446 11.94 22.06 13.24
N ASP A 447 13.05 22.01 13.98
CA ASP A 447 13.76 23.21 14.46
C ASP A 447 14.20 24.12 13.30
N PHE A 448 14.64 23.50 12.20
CA PHE A 448 14.94 24.24 10.96
C PHE A 448 13.69 24.85 10.34
N ALA A 449 12.59 24.10 10.24
CA ALA A 449 11.34 24.61 9.72
C ALA A 449 10.75 25.74 10.59
N ASP A 450 10.94 25.66 11.90
CA ASP A 450 10.49 26.64 12.90
C ASP A 450 11.16 27.99 12.74
N ALA A 451 12.42 28.01 12.29
CA ALA A 451 13.12 29.23 11.92
C ALA A 451 12.52 29.86 10.64
N LEU A 452 11.84 29.08 9.80
CA LEU A 452 11.25 29.51 8.52
C LEU A 452 9.75 29.84 8.59
N VAL A 453 9.01 29.20 9.51
CA VAL A 453 7.56 29.34 9.64
C VAL A 453 7.20 30.06 10.95
N PRO A 454 6.63 31.28 10.86
CA PRO A 454 6.17 32.01 12.04
C PRO A 454 5.18 31.19 12.88
N ALA A 455 5.29 31.26 14.21
CA ALA A 455 4.47 30.48 15.13
C ALA A 455 2.95 30.60 14.86
N ALA A 456 2.48 31.79 14.48
CA ALA A 456 1.07 32.05 14.15
C ALA A 456 0.58 31.36 12.86
N GLN A 457 1.49 30.91 12.00
CA GLN A 457 1.16 30.23 10.74
C GLN A 457 1.19 28.71 10.87
N ARG A 458 1.99 28.16 11.80
CA ARG A 458 2.20 26.71 11.97
C ARG A 458 0.89 25.89 12.03
N PRO A 459 -0.16 26.28 12.77
CA PRO A 459 -1.41 25.51 12.81
C PRO A 459 -2.14 25.36 11.45
N ARG A 460 -1.79 26.18 10.46
CA ARG A 460 -2.34 26.14 9.08
C ARG A 460 -1.34 25.64 8.04
N THR A 461 -0.09 25.41 8.45
CA THR A 461 1.00 24.93 7.61
C THR A 461 1.03 23.40 7.68
N PRO A 462 0.71 22.68 6.59
CA PRO A 462 0.70 21.22 6.58
C PRO A 462 2.11 20.64 6.71
N ALA A 463 2.26 19.59 7.52
CA ALA A 463 3.46 18.76 7.57
C ALA A 463 3.17 17.38 6.98
N LEU A 464 3.82 17.05 5.87
CA LEU A 464 3.68 15.77 5.17
C LEU A 464 4.98 15.00 5.34
N LEU A 465 4.93 13.70 5.62
CA LEU A 465 6.11 12.84 5.58
C LEU A 465 5.87 11.66 4.67
N LYS A 466 6.81 11.43 3.76
CA LYS A 466 6.79 10.23 2.93
C LYS A 466 8.13 9.52 3.02
N ALA A 467 8.08 8.28 3.49
CA ALA A 467 9.25 7.40 3.53
C ALA A 467 9.34 6.59 2.24
N THR A 468 10.54 6.47 1.67
CA THR A 468 10.74 5.84 0.35
C THR A 468 11.31 4.41 0.49
N ALA A 469 12.19 3.99 -0.42
CA ALA A 469 12.80 2.66 -0.46
C ALA A 469 13.47 2.22 0.85
N GLY A 470 13.91 3.18 1.69
CA GLY A 470 14.55 2.90 2.97
C GLY A 470 13.66 2.10 3.91
N LEU A 471 12.41 2.56 4.14
CA LEU A 471 11.45 1.84 4.98
C LEU A 471 10.69 0.75 4.22
N ARG A 472 10.59 0.81 2.89
CA ARG A 472 10.08 -0.32 2.08
C ARG A 472 10.92 -1.59 2.23
N ALA A 473 12.21 -1.43 2.56
CA ALA A 473 13.17 -2.53 2.65
C ALA A 473 13.34 -3.12 4.06
N VAL A 474 12.62 -2.64 5.06
CA VAL A 474 12.60 -3.23 6.41
C VAL A 474 11.30 -4.00 6.63
N SER A 475 11.21 -4.80 7.69
CA SER A 475 9.95 -5.48 7.99
C SER A 475 8.82 -4.47 8.27
N GLU A 476 7.59 -4.82 7.91
CA GLU A 476 6.43 -3.94 8.11
C GLU A 476 6.28 -3.50 9.58
N THR A 477 6.52 -4.41 10.53
CA THR A 477 6.55 -4.08 11.96
C THR A 477 7.55 -2.98 12.28
N GLN A 478 8.79 -3.09 11.78
CA GLN A 478 9.83 -2.08 12.01
C GLN A 478 9.49 -0.75 11.33
N ALA A 479 8.94 -0.79 10.12
CA ALA A 479 8.50 0.43 9.43
C ALA A 479 7.37 1.14 10.18
N ASN A 480 6.40 0.38 10.70
CA ASN A 480 5.30 0.90 11.48
C ASN A 480 5.75 1.50 12.82
N LEU A 481 6.76 0.92 13.49
CA LEU A 481 7.35 1.52 14.69
C LEU A 481 7.98 2.89 14.40
N VAL A 482 8.73 2.99 13.30
CA VAL A 482 9.33 4.27 12.86
C VAL A 482 8.23 5.28 12.52
N LEU A 483 7.22 4.89 11.75
CA LEU A 483 6.12 5.78 11.37
C LEU A 483 5.26 6.21 12.55
N ALA A 484 5.05 5.34 13.54
CA ALA A 484 4.36 5.70 14.77
C ALA A 484 5.09 6.82 15.52
N GLN A 485 6.41 6.70 15.66
CA GLN A 485 7.23 7.73 16.29
C GLN A 485 7.23 9.04 15.48
N VAL A 486 7.29 8.95 14.15
CA VAL A 486 7.15 10.10 13.26
C VAL A 486 5.80 10.81 13.47
N ARG A 487 4.70 10.06 13.41
CA ARG A 487 3.32 10.59 13.56
C ARG A 487 3.17 11.30 14.89
N GLN A 488 3.63 10.68 15.99
CA GLN A 488 3.64 11.29 17.31
C GLN A 488 4.44 12.59 17.35
N THR A 489 5.62 12.62 16.72
CA THR A 489 6.50 13.80 16.74
C THR A 489 5.93 14.94 15.90
N LEU A 490 5.32 14.65 14.75
CA LEU A 490 4.68 15.64 13.88
C LEU A 490 3.37 16.16 14.47
N ASP A 491 2.56 15.32 15.10
CA ASP A 491 1.32 15.73 15.78
C ASP A 491 1.63 16.71 16.93
N ALA A 492 2.70 16.46 17.68
CA ALA A 492 3.14 17.31 18.78
C ALA A 492 3.86 18.61 18.34
N SER A 493 4.10 18.82 17.04
CA SER A 493 4.94 19.92 16.53
C SER A 493 4.24 21.29 16.47
N GLY A 494 2.90 21.32 16.56
CA GLY A 494 2.09 22.52 16.36
C GLY A 494 1.85 22.89 14.88
N TYR A 495 2.40 22.13 13.94
CA TYR A 495 2.02 22.19 12.53
C TYR A 495 0.67 21.50 12.27
N SER A 496 0.01 21.83 11.16
CA SER A 496 -1.16 21.06 10.73
C SER A 496 -0.72 19.66 10.30
N PHE A 497 -1.22 18.64 10.97
CA PHE A 497 -0.85 17.25 10.71
C PHE A 497 -2.08 16.33 10.72
N ARG A 498 -2.00 15.25 9.94
CA ARG A 498 -2.93 14.11 9.95
C ARG A 498 -2.11 12.84 9.82
N ASP A 499 -2.47 11.77 10.54
CA ASP A 499 -1.73 10.50 10.49
C ASP A 499 -1.51 9.98 9.06
N SER A 500 -2.52 10.15 8.18
CA SER A 500 -2.46 9.75 6.78
C SER A 500 -1.45 10.55 5.93
N TRP A 501 -0.96 11.68 6.43
CA TRP A 501 0.08 12.47 5.77
C TRP A 501 1.49 11.98 6.08
N ALA A 502 1.68 11.10 7.08
CA ALA A 502 2.93 10.40 7.34
C ALA A 502 2.80 8.92 6.95
N ASP A 503 3.36 8.53 5.82
CA ASP A 503 3.27 7.15 5.33
C ASP A 503 4.46 6.73 4.46
N ILE A 504 4.54 5.45 4.09
CA ILE A 504 5.48 4.97 3.08
C ILE A 504 4.90 5.29 1.70
N ILE A 505 5.62 6.05 0.89
CA ILE A 505 5.19 6.31 -0.48
C ILE A 505 5.33 5.04 -1.32
N ILE A 506 4.25 4.67 -2.01
CA ILE A 506 4.29 3.56 -2.96
C ILE A 506 5.09 3.98 -4.20
N GLY A 507 5.77 3.01 -4.82
CA GLY A 507 6.72 3.29 -5.89
C GLY A 507 6.15 4.11 -7.07
N LYS A 508 4.87 3.90 -7.42
CA LYS A 508 4.19 4.66 -8.47
C LYS A 508 3.96 6.13 -8.12
N GLU A 509 3.68 6.43 -6.85
CA GLU A 509 3.49 7.80 -6.39
C GLU A 509 4.82 8.53 -6.36
N GLU A 510 5.90 7.88 -5.88
CA GLU A 510 7.25 8.46 -5.90
C GLU A 510 7.67 8.84 -7.32
N ALA A 511 7.48 7.92 -8.28
CA ALA A 511 7.76 8.15 -9.69
C ALA A 511 6.85 9.21 -10.33
N GLY A 512 5.54 9.18 -10.04
CA GLY A 512 4.57 10.13 -10.58
C GLY A 512 4.76 11.56 -10.07
N LEU A 513 5.04 11.73 -8.77
CA LEU A 513 5.26 13.04 -8.16
C LEU A 513 6.59 13.66 -8.63
N ALA A 514 7.63 12.86 -8.87
CA ALA A 514 8.85 13.32 -9.53
C ALA A 514 8.57 13.89 -10.93
N TRP A 515 7.71 13.21 -11.71
CA TRP A 515 7.26 13.69 -13.02
C TRP A 515 6.47 14.99 -12.92
N VAL A 516 5.58 15.12 -11.92
CA VAL A 516 4.84 16.37 -11.65
C VAL A 516 5.81 17.51 -11.37
N ALA A 517 6.81 17.31 -10.51
CA ALA A 517 7.79 18.33 -10.17
C ALA A 517 8.59 18.80 -11.41
N ALA A 518 9.11 17.86 -12.21
CA ALA A 518 9.87 18.19 -13.42
C ALA A 518 9.04 19.01 -14.41
N ASN A 519 7.79 18.61 -14.65
CA ASN A 519 6.91 19.27 -15.62
C ASN A 519 6.30 20.57 -15.09
N TYR A 520 6.12 20.68 -13.78
CA TYR A 520 5.79 21.94 -13.13
C TYR A 520 6.89 22.97 -13.36
N LEU A 521 8.15 22.61 -13.06
CA LEU A 521 9.29 23.51 -13.25
C LEU A 521 9.54 23.84 -14.72
N GLN A 522 9.29 22.90 -15.63
CA GLN A 522 9.35 23.15 -17.07
C GLN A 522 8.27 24.15 -17.53
N GLY A 523 7.16 24.28 -16.79
CA GLY A 523 6.00 25.09 -17.18
C GLY A 523 5.04 24.35 -18.12
N THR A 524 5.10 23.02 -18.19
CA THR A 524 4.27 22.18 -19.07
C THR A 524 2.78 22.37 -18.81
N PHE A 525 2.40 22.68 -17.57
CA PHE A 525 1.01 22.82 -17.16
C PHE A 525 0.40 24.18 -17.50
N ASP A 526 1.22 25.18 -17.86
CA ASP A 526 0.77 26.56 -18.10
C ASP A 526 0.28 26.82 -19.55
N GLY A 527 0.51 25.89 -20.48
CA GLY A 527 0.20 26.03 -21.91
C GLY A 527 -1.14 25.42 -22.37
N SER A 528 -1.33 25.26 -23.69
CA SER A 528 -2.55 24.66 -24.30
C SER A 528 -2.76 23.17 -23.98
N GLY A 529 -1.72 22.50 -23.45
CA GLY A 529 -1.73 21.05 -23.19
C GLY A 529 -1.00 20.22 -24.25
N ASP A 530 -0.64 20.82 -25.38
CA ASP A 530 0.03 20.15 -26.50
C ASP A 530 1.57 20.15 -26.38
N ALA A 531 2.10 20.87 -25.39
CA ALA A 531 3.54 20.94 -25.17
C ALA A 531 4.06 19.57 -24.71
N PRO A 532 5.13 19.03 -25.32
CA PRO A 532 5.70 17.76 -24.91
C PRO A 532 6.19 17.85 -23.47
N SER A 533 5.76 16.91 -22.63
CA SER A 533 6.23 16.78 -21.26
C SER A 533 7.61 16.13 -21.20
N LEU A 534 8.33 16.40 -20.12
CA LEU A 534 9.57 15.71 -19.79
C LEU A 534 9.26 14.34 -19.16
N GLY A 535 10.06 13.33 -19.48
CA GLY A 535 10.22 12.15 -18.65
C GLY A 535 11.26 12.38 -17.55
N ILE A 536 11.28 11.51 -16.54
CA ILE A 536 12.26 11.53 -15.47
C ILE A 536 12.79 10.12 -15.17
N ILE A 537 14.10 10.03 -14.94
CA ILE A 537 14.81 8.87 -14.43
C ILE A 537 15.47 9.31 -13.13
N GLU A 538 14.83 9.04 -12.00
CA GLU A 538 15.33 9.42 -10.69
C GLU A 538 16.07 8.24 -10.06
N MET A 539 17.35 8.41 -9.70
CA MET A 539 18.14 7.37 -9.04
C MET A 539 18.45 7.74 -7.60
N GLY A 540 17.70 7.16 -6.67
CA GLY A 540 17.95 7.27 -5.23
C GLY A 540 19.00 6.29 -4.72
N GLY A 541 19.07 6.15 -3.40
CA GLY A 541 19.96 5.17 -2.75
C GLY A 541 19.38 3.75 -2.72
N GLY A 542 18.06 3.60 -2.57
CA GLY A 542 17.39 2.30 -2.44
C GLY A 542 16.55 1.86 -3.65
N SER A 543 16.16 2.77 -4.54
CA SER A 543 15.40 2.48 -5.76
C SER A 543 15.76 3.45 -6.88
N THR A 544 15.35 3.09 -8.10
CA THR A 544 15.33 3.98 -9.28
C THR A 544 13.90 4.08 -9.77
N GLN A 545 13.45 5.28 -10.14
CA GLN A 545 12.14 5.54 -10.69
C GLN A 545 12.25 5.96 -12.16
N VAL A 546 11.30 5.52 -12.97
CA VAL A 546 11.14 5.95 -14.36
C VAL A 546 9.69 6.37 -14.56
N SER A 547 9.49 7.60 -15.03
CA SER A 547 8.16 8.08 -15.37
C SER A 547 8.12 9.03 -16.55
N PHE A 548 7.07 8.92 -17.35
CA PHE A 548 6.83 9.75 -18.53
C PHE A 548 5.36 9.68 -18.95
N GLN A 549 4.90 10.73 -19.64
CA GLN A 549 3.53 10.77 -20.13
C GLN A 549 3.29 9.74 -21.23
N VAL A 550 2.17 9.04 -21.15
CA VAL A 550 1.67 8.11 -22.17
C VAL A 550 0.40 8.65 -22.80
N ASP A 551 0.04 8.10 -23.97
CA ASP A 551 -1.17 8.51 -24.65
C ASP A 551 -2.40 7.99 -23.88
N PRO A 552 -3.51 8.73 -23.82
CA PRO A 552 -4.74 8.26 -23.19
C PRO A 552 -5.15 6.88 -23.72
N GLY A 553 -5.53 5.97 -22.82
CA GLY A 553 -5.90 4.60 -23.17
C GLY A 553 -4.73 3.62 -23.35
N THR A 554 -3.46 4.07 -23.20
CA THR A 554 -2.32 3.15 -23.13
C THR A 554 -2.52 2.17 -21.96
N PRO A 555 -2.56 0.84 -22.20
CA PRO A 555 -2.74 -0.12 -21.12
C PRO A 555 -1.53 -0.09 -20.19
N LEU A 556 -1.75 0.16 -18.90
CA LEU A 556 -0.73 0.13 -17.85
C LEU A 556 -1.20 -0.78 -16.72
N ALA A 557 -0.26 -1.45 -16.04
CA ALA A 557 -0.59 -2.11 -14.79
C ALA A 557 -1.06 -1.06 -13.75
N PRO A 558 -2.00 -1.39 -12.85
CA PRO A 558 -2.40 -0.46 -11.77
C PRO A 558 -1.23 -0.02 -10.86
N SER A 559 -0.17 -0.82 -10.81
CA SER A 559 1.09 -0.51 -10.12
C SER A 559 1.97 0.51 -10.85
N ASP A 560 1.68 0.82 -12.11
CA ASP A 560 2.49 1.71 -12.96
C ASP A 560 1.68 2.88 -13.52
N SER A 561 0.37 2.90 -13.31
CA SER A 561 -0.52 3.95 -13.79
C SER A 561 -0.63 5.08 -12.77
N PHE A 562 -0.19 6.27 -13.17
CA PHE A 562 -0.34 7.51 -12.41
C PHE A 562 -1.11 8.54 -13.23
N VAL A 563 -2.11 9.18 -12.61
CA VAL A 563 -2.94 10.21 -13.25
C VAL A 563 -2.78 11.51 -12.49
N PHE A 564 -2.41 12.57 -13.21
CA PHE A 564 -2.33 13.91 -12.65
C PHE A 564 -3.46 14.79 -13.19
N LEU A 565 -4.23 15.39 -12.29
CA LEU A 565 -5.33 16.30 -12.61
C LEU A 565 -5.00 17.72 -12.13
N THR A 566 -5.04 18.68 -13.06
CA THR A 566 -4.87 20.10 -12.76
C THR A 566 -6.15 20.72 -12.19
N ALA A 567 -6.06 21.92 -11.59
CA ALA A 567 -7.21 22.64 -11.04
C ALA A 567 -8.32 22.93 -12.06
N LEU A 568 -7.98 23.02 -13.35
CA LEU A 568 -8.93 23.27 -14.44
C LEU A 568 -9.33 21.97 -15.19
N GLY A 569 -9.17 20.80 -14.57
CA GLY A 569 -9.64 19.52 -15.10
C GLY A 569 -8.77 18.90 -16.20
N ARG A 570 -7.62 19.49 -16.54
CA ARG A 570 -6.68 18.85 -17.50
C ARG A 570 -6.05 17.61 -16.86
N ARG A 571 -6.19 16.48 -17.56
CA ARG A 571 -5.75 15.14 -17.12
C ARG A 571 -4.50 14.70 -17.89
N TYR A 572 -3.50 14.19 -17.17
CA TYR A 572 -2.27 13.62 -17.72
C TYR A 572 -2.15 12.16 -17.30
N HIS A 573 -1.97 11.26 -18.28
CA HIS A 573 -1.71 9.83 -18.02
C HIS A 573 -0.19 9.58 -18.04
N VAL A 574 0.33 9.02 -16.96
CA VAL A 574 1.77 8.88 -16.74
C VAL A 574 2.08 7.41 -16.44
N TYR A 575 3.00 6.82 -17.22
CA TYR A 575 3.67 5.60 -16.80
C TYR A 575 4.62 5.98 -15.67
N ALA A 576 4.53 5.30 -14.54
CA ALA A 576 5.28 5.62 -13.32
C ALA A 576 5.69 4.34 -12.59
N HIS A 577 6.93 3.90 -12.79
CA HIS A 577 7.43 2.66 -12.21
C HIS A 577 8.64 2.90 -11.29
N SER A 578 8.77 2.07 -10.26
CA SER A 578 9.86 2.13 -9.27
C SER A 578 10.55 0.77 -9.16
N TYR A 579 11.80 0.70 -9.61
CA TYR A 579 12.68 -0.46 -9.50
C TYR A 579 13.32 -0.49 -8.10
N LEU A 580 12.69 -1.20 -7.16
CA LEU A 580 13.20 -1.36 -5.79
C LEU A 580 14.50 -2.19 -5.78
N GLY A 581 15.50 -1.78 -5.00
CA GLY A 581 16.82 -2.42 -4.97
C GLY A 581 17.78 -1.95 -6.08
N TYR A 582 17.29 -1.21 -7.07
CA TYR A 582 18.08 -0.61 -8.15
C TYR A 582 18.45 0.86 -7.87
N GLY A 583 18.43 1.28 -6.61
CA GLY A 583 19.12 2.51 -6.19
C GLY A 583 20.61 2.24 -6.02
N GLN A 584 21.43 3.29 -6.17
CA GLN A 584 22.89 3.13 -6.26
C GLN A 584 23.49 2.41 -5.04
N ASP A 585 23.11 2.80 -3.82
CA ASP A 585 23.70 2.25 -2.60
C ASP A 585 23.31 0.79 -2.39
N TYR A 586 22.05 0.44 -2.65
CA TYR A 586 21.55 -0.94 -2.52
C TYR A 586 22.12 -1.85 -3.62
N ALA A 587 22.21 -1.36 -4.85
CA ALA A 587 22.84 -2.07 -5.96
C ALA A 587 24.32 -2.35 -5.67
N GLN A 588 25.04 -1.38 -5.09
CA GLN A 588 26.44 -1.56 -4.71
C GLN A 588 26.61 -2.58 -3.57
N ALA A 589 25.75 -2.53 -2.56
CA ALA A 589 25.75 -3.49 -1.47
C ALA A 589 25.49 -4.92 -1.99
N LYS A 590 24.47 -5.10 -2.83
CA LYS A 590 24.17 -6.38 -3.48
C LYS A 590 25.33 -6.87 -4.35
N MET A 591 25.97 -5.98 -5.11
CA MET A 591 27.14 -6.36 -5.90
C MET A 591 28.30 -6.87 -5.07
N ARG A 592 28.54 -6.31 -3.88
CA ARG A 592 29.59 -6.82 -2.98
C ARG A 592 29.33 -8.25 -2.51
N GLU A 593 28.07 -8.64 -2.35
CA GLU A 593 27.67 -9.99 -1.94
C GLU A 593 27.83 -11.00 -3.08
N LEU A 594 27.66 -10.54 -4.32
CA LEU A 594 27.72 -11.37 -5.52
C LEU A 594 29.12 -11.52 -6.12
N LEU A 595 30.14 -10.84 -5.57
CA LEU A 595 31.51 -10.97 -6.04
C LEU A 595 32.05 -12.40 -5.81
N PRO A 596 32.72 -13.01 -6.82
CA PRO A 596 33.32 -14.33 -6.68
C PRO A 596 34.33 -14.38 -5.52
N LYS A 597 34.23 -15.39 -4.65
CA LYS A 597 35.19 -15.60 -3.54
C LYS A 597 36.23 -16.68 -3.90
N PRO A 598 37.54 -16.48 -3.61
CA PRO A 598 38.14 -15.28 -3.00
C PRO A 598 38.44 -14.18 -4.04
N ALA A 599 37.91 -12.97 -3.84
CA ALA A 599 38.24 -11.81 -4.68
C ALA A 599 39.44 -11.05 -4.08
N ARG A 600 40.55 -10.92 -4.81
CA ARG A 600 41.68 -10.07 -4.40
C ARG A 600 41.56 -8.62 -4.90
N SER A 601 40.75 -8.39 -5.94
CA SER A 601 40.55 -7.08 -6.56
C SER A 601 39.10 -6.90 -6.98
N ASP A 602 38.54 -5.71 -6.78
CA ASP A 602 37.19 -5.33 -7.17
C ASP A 602 37.25 -4.20 -8.23
N PRO A 603 36.83 -4.45 -9.49
CA PRO A 603 36.94 -3.46 -10.55
C PRO A 603 36.05 -2.22 -10.32
N CYS A 604 35.02 -2.33 -9.48
CA CYS A 604 34.05 -1.27 -9.20
C CYS A 604 34.49 -0.27 -8.12
N TYR A 605 35.69 -0.44 -7.57
CA TYR A 605 36.25 0.47 -6.58
C TYR A 605 37.52 1.13 -7.13
N PRO A 606 37.75 2.41 -6.84
CA PRO A 606 38.90 3.14 -7.36
C PRO A 606 40.23 2.58 -6.78
N PRO A 607 41.35 2.70 -7.50
CA PRO A 607 42.67 2.34 -7.00
C PRO A 607 43.00 3.11 -5.73
N GLY A 608 43.70 2.49 -4.78
CA GLY A 608 44.01 3.11 -3.48
C GLY A 608 42.95 2.91 -2.41
N TYR A 609 41.74 2.44 -2.77
CA TYR A 609 40.77 1.93 -1.80
C TYR A 609 41.03 0.46 -1.49
N SER A 610 40.88 0.10 -0.22
CA SER A 610 40.94 -1.29 0.25
C SER A 610 39.89 -1.52 1.32
N ARG A 611 39.28 -2.71 1.34
CA ARG A 611 38.33 -3.11 2.39
C ARG A 611 38.58 -4.56 2.84
N PRO A 612 38.14 -4.93 4.05
CA PRO A 612 38.07 -6.33 4.43
C PRO A 612 37.20 -7.13 3.44
N ALA A 613 37.61 -8.37 3.16
CA ALA A 613 36.80 -9.32 2.42
C ALA A 613 35.51 -9.66 3.19
N ALA A 614 34.47 -10.08 2.46
CA ALA A 614 33.19 -10.44 3.08
C ALA A 614 33.34 -11.75 3.88
N SER A 615 32.48 -11.96 4.89
CA SER A 615 32.48 -13.16 5.74
C SER A 615 32.49 -14.45 4.90
N GLY A 616 33.48 -15.32 5.13
CA GLY A 616 33.71 -16.56 4.38
C GLY A 616 35.09 -16.64 3.69
N ASP A 617 35.81 -15.52 3.58
CA ASP A 617 37.25 -15.52 3.27
C ASP A 617 38.07 -15.59 4.58
N SER A 618 39.38 -15.89 4.50
CA SER A 618 40.25 -15.85 5.68
C SER A 618 40.14 -14.48 6.36
N ALA A 619 40.13 -14.44 7.70
CA ALA A 619 39.84 -13.24 8.50
C ALA A 619 40.78 -12.04 8.25
N GLU A 620 41.80 -12.20 7.41
CA GLU A 620 42.81 -11.20 7.03
C GLU A 620 42.79 -10.84 5.53
N ALA A 621 41.88 -11.41 4.73
CA ALA A 621 41.83 -11.13 3.29
C ALA A 621 41.35 -9.69 3.02
N VAL A 622 42.11 -8.95 2.21
CA VAL A 622 41.82 -7.58 1.79
C VAL A 622 41.47 -7.56 0.31
N VAL A 623 40.38 -6.87 -0.04
CA VAL A 623 39.99 -6.61 -1.43
C VAL A 623 40.42 -5.21 -1.81
N SER A 624 41.27 -5.08 -2.83
CA SER A 624 41.73 -3.79 -3.34
C SER A 624 40.86 -3.28 -4.49
N GLY A 625 40.71 -1.97 -4.63
CA GLY A 625 40.03 -1.36 -5.77
C GLY A 625 40.86 -1.47 -7.04
N GLY A 626 40.29 -2.07 -8.08
CA GLY A 626 40.93 -2.31 -9.37
C GLY A 626 40.71 -1.19 -10.40
N GLY A 627 39.70 -0.33 -10.20
CA GLY A 627 39.49 0.86 -11.04
C GLY A 627 39.23 0.58 -12.52
N ASN A 628 38.49 -0.48 -12.86
CA ASN A 628 38.24 -0.86 -14.25
C ASN A 628 36.75 -0.69 -14.60
N ALA A 629 36.43 0.43 -15.24
CA ALA A 629 35.07 0.79 -15.62
C ALA A 629 34.37 -0.27 -16.48
N SER A 630 35.05 -0.82 -17.50
CA SER A 630 34.47 -1.81 -18.40
C SER A 630 34.20 -3.14 -17.69
N ALA A 631 35.15 -3.61 -16.88
CA ALA A 631 34.96 -4.82 -16.08
C ALA A 631 33.88 -4.62 -15.00
N CYS A 632 33.81 -3.43 -14.39
CA CYS A 632 32.75 -3.10 -13.45
C CYS A 632 31.37 -3.10 -14.11
N ALA A 633 31.21 -2.42 -15.24
CA ALA A 633 29.96 -2.39 -16.00
C ALA A 633 29.52 -3.80 -16.42
N ALA A 634 30.45 -4.63 -16.91
CA ALA A 634 30.17 -6.02 -17.27
C ALA A 634 29.70 -6.86 -16.07
N ALA A 635 30.33 -6.68 -14.91
CA ALA A 635 29.94 -7.37 -13.68
C ALA A 635 28.55 -6.92 -13.19
N ILE A 636 28.27 -5.61 -13.22
CA ILE A 636 26.96 -5.03 -12.86
C ILE A 636 25.87 -5.60 -13.77
N ASP A 637 26.09 -5.57 -15.09
CA ASP A 637 25.13 -6.07 -16.07
C ASP A 637 24.82 -7.56 -15.87
N ALA A 638 25.87 -8.38 -15.72
CA ALA A 638 25.73 -9.82 -15.53
C ALA A 638 25.02 -10.19 -14.22
N ALA A 639 25.36 -9.52 -13.11
CA ALA A 639 24.89 -9.91 -11.78
C ALA A 639 23.57 -9.26 -11.36
N LEU A 640 23.31 -8.02 -11.79
CA LEU A 640 22.09 -7.28 -11.40
C LEU A 640 21.03 -7.24 -12.49
N PHE A 641 21.40 -6.95 -13.73
CA PHE A 641 20.42 -6.63 -14.78
C PHE A 641 20.03 -7.84 -15.63
N LYS A 642 20.92 -8.84 -15.83
CA LYS A 642 20.63 -10.00 -16.67
C LYS A 642 19.90 -11.16 -16.00
N LEU A 643 19.85 -11.20 -14.67
CA LEU A 643 19.30 -12.35 -13.94
C LEU A 643 17.89 -12.13 -13.41
N ALA A 644 17.55 -10.89 -13.04
CA ALA A 644 16.29 -10.59 -12.38
C ALA A 644 15.21 -10.15 -13.38
N GLU A 645 14.00 -10.72 -13.28
CA GLU A 645 12.89 -10.41 -14.18
C GLU A 645 12.28 -9.03 -13.93
N ASP A 646 12.45 -8.49 -12.72
CA ASP A 646 12.01 -7.15 -12.31
C ASP A 646 13.08 -6.06 -12.55
N ALA A 647 14.19 -6.39 -13.20
CA ALA A 647 15.24 -5.43 -13.52
C ALA A 647 14.79 -4.39 -14.55
N PRO A 648 15.35 -3.16 -14.52
CA PRO A 648 15.22 -2.21 -15.62
C PRO A 648 15.63 -2.86 -16.95
N GLY A 649 14.80 -2.73 -17.99
CA GLY A 649 14.99 -3.37 -19.29
C GLY A 649 14.41 -4.79 -19.43
N ARG A 650 13.96 -5.41 -18.31
CA ARG A 650 13.42 -6.78 -18.27
C ARG A 650 12.02 -6.89 -17.67
N TYR A 651 11.64 -5.93 -16.83
CA TYR A 651 10.31 -5.87 -16.25
C TYR A 651 9.23 -5.96 -17.34
N SER A 652 8.32 -6.92 -17.21
CA SER A 652 7.32 -7.24 -18.23
C SER A 652 6.29 -6.12 -18.48
N GLY A 653 6.05 -5.28 -17.48
CA GLY A 653 5.20 -4.09 -17.59
C GLY A 653 5.91 -2.86 -18.20
N GLU A 654 7.22 -2.94 -18.45
CA GLU A 654 8.01 -1.79 -18.88
C GLU A 654 7.54 -1.22 -20.22
N ARG A 655 7.37 0.11 -20.27
CA ARG A 655 6.94 0.81 -21.46
C ARG A 655 8.12 1.44 -22.20
N PRO A 656 8.13 1.42 -23.55
CA PRO A 656 9.18 2.07 -24.32
C PRO A 656 9.29 3.56 -23.99
N LEU A 657 10.49 4.00 -23.60
CA LEU A 657 10.76 5.41 -23.33
C LEU A 657 10.51 6.27 -24.58
N LYS A 658 9.90 7.44 -24.41
CA LYS A 658 9.67 8.41 -25.49
C LYS A 658 9.97 9.84 -25.04
N GLY A 659 10.62 10.62 -25.91
CA GLY A 659 10.86 12.05 -25.68
C GLY A 659 12.11 12.36 -24.85
N LYS A 660 12.14 13.56 -24.26
CA LYS A 660 13.25 14.07 -23.47
C LYS A 660 13.10 13.67 -22.00
N PHE A 661 14.15 13.15 -21.40
CA PHE A 661 14.21 12.74 -20.01
C PHE A 661 15.22 13.56 -19.22
N LEU A 662 14.91 13.81 -17.96
CA LEU A 662 15.87 14.27 -16.95
C LEU A 662 16.36 13.09 -16.13
N ALA A 663 17.68 12.99 -15.93
CA ALA A 663 18.27 12.05 -15.00
C ALA A 663 18.77 12.79 -13.76
N THR A 664 18.15 12.54 -12.61
CA THR A 664 18.30 13.34 -11.38
C THR A 664 19.01 12.57 -10.25
N GLN A 665 19.18 13.22 -9.08
CA GLN A 665 19.72 12.62 -7.86
C GLN A 665 21.13 12.01 -8.07
N ASN A 666 21.32 10.70 -7.86
CA ASN A 666 22.65 10.09 -7.93
C ASN A 666 23.27 10.12 -9.34
N PHE A 667 22.50 10.35 -10.41
CA PHE A 667 23.07 10.69 -11.72
C PHE A 667 23.87 11.99 -11.67
N PHE A 668 23.28 13.02 -11.05
CA PHE A 668 23.84 14.36 -10.96
C PHE A 668 24.92 14.48 -9.88
N PHE A 669 24.65 14.05 -8.64
CA PHE A 669 25.56 14.30 -7.51
C PHE A 669 26.92 13.61 -7.69
N VAL A 670 26.94 12.36 -8.17
CA VAL A 670 28.20 11.63 -8.39
C VAL A 670 29.09 12.32 -9.44
N ARG A 671 28.49 12.90 -10.48
CA ARG A 671 29.22 13.65 -11.51
C ARG A 671 29.67 15.01 -11.00
N ARG A 672 28.79 15.75 -10.32
CA ARG A 672 29.08 17.06 -9.74
C ARG A 672 30.27 16.99 -8.80
N ASP A 673 30.27 16.02 -7.88
CA ASP A 673 31.31 15.88 -6.85
C ASP A 673 32.69 15.55 -7.45
N LEU A 674 32.74 15.08 -8.70
CA LEU A 674 33.95 14.83 -9.46
C LEU A 674 34.28 15.91 -10.50
N GLY A 675 33.42 16.91 -10.69
CA GLY A 675 33.55 17.91 -11.75
C GLY A 675 33.42 17.33 -13.16
N LEU A 676 32.63 16.27 -13.34
CA LEU A 676 32.44 15.61 -14.64
C LEU A 676 31.30 16.26 -15.45
N PRO A 677 31.34 16.17 -16.80
CA PRO A 677 30.26 16.68 -17.66
C PRO A 677 28.89 16.07 -17.33
N MET A 678 27.84 16.88 -17.44
CA MET A 678 26.44 16.49 -17.20
C MET A 678 25.74 15.99 -18.48
N ASP A 679 26.46 15.17 -19.25
CA ASP A 679 26.00 14.69 -20.55
C ASP A 679 25.52 13.22 -20.45
N GLY A 680 24.29 12.97 -20.89
CA GLY A 680 23.65 11.65 -20.87
C GLY A 680 23.95 10.78 -22.11
N ARG A 681 24.74 11.26 -23.07
CA ARG A 681 25.14 10.46 -24.25
C ARG A 681 26.04 9.31 -23.83
N ASP A 682 25.79 8.12 -24.39
CA ASP A 682 26.44 6.87 -23.99
C ASP A 682 27.98 6.95 -23.96
N ALA A 683 28.60 7.56 -24.98
CA ALA A 683 30.06 7.74 -25.02
C ALA A 683 30.60 8.63 -23.88
N GLU A 684 29.87 9.70 -23.54
CA GLU A 684 30.22 10.61 -22.42
C GLU A 684 29.97 9.93 -21.07
N MET A 685 28.94 9.09 -20.99
CA MET A 685 28.67 8.26 -19.82
C MET A 685 29.81 7.29 -19.54
N GLU A 686 30.29 6.61 -20.58
CA GLU A 686 31.45 5.72 -20.49
C GLU A 686 32.73 6.47 -20.10
N GLU A 687 33.01 7.62 -20.72
CA GLU A 687 34.23 8.37 -20.43
C GLU A 687 34.26 8.92 -19.00
N ALA A 688 33.12 9.41 -18.51
CA ALA A 688 32.94 9.77 -17.12
C ALA A 688 33.23 8.57 -16.20
N SER A 689 32.69 7.38 -16.51
CA SER A 689 32.96 6.15 -15.76
C SER A 689 34.45 5.76 -15.77
N ARG A 690 35.12 5.81 -16.92
CA ARG A 690 36.56 5.55 -17.03
C ARG A 690 37.37 6.53 -16.18
N THR A 691 37.04 7.82 -16.24
CA THR A 691 37.70 8.87 -15.47
C THR A 691 37.52 8.65 -13.97
N GLY A 692 36.29 8.43 -13.51
CA GLY A 692 35.99 8.20 -12.10
C GLY A 692 36.61 6.91 -11.54
N CYS A 693 36.68 5.85 -12.35
CA CYS A 693 37.31 4.59 -11.96
C CYS A 693 38.84 4.63 -11.95
N ARG A 694 39.47 5.40 -12.84
CA ARG A 694 40.94 5.55 -12.86
C ARG A 694 41.47 6.47 -11.77
N LYS A 695 40.64 7.41 -11.29
CA LYS A 695 41.03 8.35 -10.23
C LYS A 695 41.38 7.57 -8.96
N ARG A 696 42.65 7.64 -8.57
CA ARG A 696 43.13 7.05 -7.31
C ARG A 696 42.46 7.74 -6.13
N MET A 697 41.99 6.95 -5.18
CA MET A 697 41.49 7.43 -3.90
C MET A 697 42.66 7.73 -2.97
N GLU A 698 42.69 8.95 -2.44
CA GLU A 698 43.64 9.37 -1.41
C GLU A 698 43.03 9.10 -0.03
N LEU A 699 43.78 8.41 0.83
CA LEU A 699 43.39 8.10 2.21
C LEU A 699 44.25 8.92 3.20
N PRO A 700 43.68 9.43 4.30
CA PRO A 700 42.30 9.26 4.76
C PRO A 700 41.30 10.14 4.00
N THR A 701 40.18 9.56 3.56
CA THR A 701 39.04 10.32 3.00
C THR A 701 38.12 10.80 4.13
N LYS A 702 37.40 11.91 3.89
CA LYS A 702 36.36 12.42 4.81
C LYS A 702 35.16 11.47 4.94
N ASP A 703 34.96 10.57 3.97
CA ASP A 703 33.90 9.55 3.98
C ASP A 703 34.47 8.17 3.60
N PRO A 704 35.12 7.47 4.56
CA PRO A 704 35.75 6.17 4.31
C PRO A 704 34.75 5.04 4.03
N GLY A 705 33.45 5.27 4.26
CA GLY A 705 32.39 4.28 4.09
C GLY A 705 31.80 4.19 2.68
N ASN A 706 32.10 5.14 1.78
CA ASN A 706 31.33 5.26 0.53
C ASN A 706 32.18 5.56 -0.74
N PRO A 707 32.93 4.58 -1.28
CA PRO A 707 33.78 4.76 -2.46
C PRO A 707 32.97 4.70 -3.78
N ASN A 708 31.86 5.42 -3.84
CA ASN A 708 30.78 5.14 -4.80
C ASN A 708 31.03 5.73 -6.19
N THR A 709 32.15 6.40 -6.41
CA THR A 709 32.41 7.11 -7.66
C THR A 709 32.55 6.16 -8.84
N CYS A 710 33.40 5.12 -8.72
CA CYS A 710 33.61 4.16 -9.80
C CYS A 710 32.35 3.33 -10.05
N PHE A 711 31.83 2.66 -9.01
CA PHE A 711 30.60 1.88 -9.08
C PHE A 711 29.43 2.71 -9.63
N GLY A 712 29.17 3.89 -9.04
CA GLY A 712 28.04 4.74 -9.41
C GLY A 712 28.06 5.15 -10.87
N LEU A 713 29.21 5.58 -11.38
CA LEU A 713 29.34 5.97 -12.80
C LEU A 713 29.21 4.77 -13.74
N SER A 714 29.80 3.61 -13.41
CA SER A 714 29.60 2.39 -14.20
C SER A 714 28.16 1.89 -14.16
N TYR A 715 27.50 2.02 -13.01
CA TYR A 715 26.09 1.67 -12.82
C TYR A 715 25.16 2.53 -13.66
N GLN A 716 25.40 3.84 -13.72
CA GLN A 716 24.64 4.76 -14.59
C GLN A 716 24.69 4.33 -16.06
N VAL A 717 25.86 3.92 -16.56
CA VAL A 717 26.03 3.40 -17.94
C VAL A 717 25.15 2.17 -18.16
N VAL A 718 25.23 1.18 -17.27
CA VAL A 718 24.46 -0.06 -17.39
C VAL A 718 22.97 0.22 -17.31
N LEU A 719 22.53 1.05 -16.36
CA LEU A 719 21.11 1.39 -16.18
C LEU A 719 20.50 2.01 -17.44
N LEU A 720 21.15 3.03 -18.03
CA LEU A 720 20.64 3.68 -19.25
C LEU A 720 20.66 2.73 -20.47
N ARG A 721 21.68 1.86 -20.57
CA ARG A 721 21.75 0.83 -21.61
C ARG A 721 20.65 -0.22 -21.47
N SER A 722 20.39 -0.69 -20.26
CA SER A 722 19.31 -1.66 -19.98
C SER A 722 17.94 -1.07 -20.30
N LEU A 723 17.70 0.20 -20.00
CA LEU A 723 16.51 0.96 -20.42
C LEU A 723 16.47 1.29 -21.93
N ARG A 724 17.51 0.90 -22.67
CA ARG A 724 17.69 1.08 -24.12
C ARG A 724 17.76 2.54 -24.55
N VAL A 725 18.19 3.45 -23.67
CA VAL A 725 18.30 4.89 -23.98
C VAL A 725 19.21 5.15 -25.18
N PRO A 726 20.45 4.61 -25.27
CA PRO A 726 21.36 4.93 -26.37
C PRO A 726 20.87 4.47 -27.75
N THR A 727 20.03 3.43 -27.79
CA THR A 727 19.60 2.77 -29.03
C THR A 727 18.18 3.11 -29.42
N ARG A 728 17.45 3.89 -28.60
CA ARG A 728 16.04 4.23 -28.84
C ARG A 728 15.92 5.58 -29.55
N PRO A 729 15.44 5.62 -30.80
CA PRO A 729 15.32 6.87 -31.55
C PRO A 729 14.42 7.88 -30.84
N GLY A 730 14.81 9.16 -30.85
CA GLY A 730 14.02 10.25 -30.28
C GLY A 730 14.03 10.32 -28.74
N VAL A 731 14.75 9.43 -28.05
CA VAL A 731 14.97 9.52 -26.61
C VAL A 731 16.27 10.27 -26.34
N THR A 732 16.21 11.30 -25.51
CA THR A 732 17.39 12.04 -25.05
C THR A 732 17.36 12.14 -23.53
N VAL A 733 18.53 12.07 -22.89
CA VAL A 733 18.68 12.20 -21.43
C VAL A 733 19.58 13.37 -21.12
N GLU A 734 19.10 14.29 -20.31
CA GLU A 734 19.87 15.39 -19.72
C GLU A 734 20.11 15.09 -18.24
N ILE A 735 21.36 15.17 -17.79
CA ILE A 735 21.67 14.96 -16.36
C ILE A 735 21.59 16.30 -15.65
N THR A 736 20.64 16.45 -14.75
CA THR A 736 20.48 17.67 -13.96
C THR A 736 19.66 17.35 -12.73
N ASN A 737 19.84 18.12 -11.65
CA ASN A 737 18.92 18.06 -10.51
C ASN A 737 17.91 19.21 -10.53
N SER A 738 18.14 20.24 -11.36
CA SER A 738 17.37 21.48 -11.34
C SER A 738 16.80 21.87 -12.71
N VAL A 739 15.59 22.39 -12.72
CA VAL A 739 14.89 22.94 -13.88
C VAL A 739 14.40 24.34 -13.53
N LYS A 740 14.79 25.34 -14.36
CA LYS A 740 14.41 26.76 -14.17
C LYS A 740 14.57 27.29 -12.72
N GLY A 741 15.63 26.86 -12.04
CA GLY A 741 15.98 27.33 -10.69
C GLY A 741 15.36 26.56 -9.53
N GLY A 742 14.51 25.55 -9.77
CA GLY A 742 14.01 24.64 -8.74
C GLY A 742 14.54 23.22 -8.93
N ASP A 743 14.61 22.42 -7.86
CA ASP A 743 15.01 21.02 -7.92
C ASP A 743 13.84 20.12 -8.36
N ALA A 744 14.08 19.25 -9.34
CA ALA A 744 13.12 18.27 -9.83
C ALA A 744 13.07 17.06 -8.87
N ASP A 745 12.40 17.25 -7.74
CA ASP A 745 12.26 16.28 -6.64
C ASP A 745 10.78 15.99 -6.38
N TRP A 746 10.44 14.72 -6.13
CA TRP A 746 9.06 14.31 -5.84
C TRP A 746 8.43 15.06 -4.66
N ALA A 747 9.22 15.58 -3.72
CA ALA A 747 8.73 16.38 -2.60
C ALA A 747 8.02 17.66 -3.07
N LEU A 748 8.49 18.31 -4.14
CA LEU A 748 7.81 19.46 -4.74
C LEU A 748 6.49 19.04 -5.38
N GLY A 749 6.48 17.90 -6.08
CA GLY A 749 5.26 17.32 -6.65
C GLY A 749 4.21 17.03 -5.58
N ALA A 750 4.63 16.48 -4.43
CA ALA A 750 3.76 16.21 -3.29
C ALA A 750 3.12 17.49 -2.74
N ALA A 751 3.88 18.57 -2.59
CA ALA A 751 3.36 19.86 -2.13
C ALA A 751 2.33 20.45 -3.11
N ILE A 752 2.59 20.36 -4.42
CA ILE A 752 1.67 20.84 -5.46
C ILE A 752 0.35 20.05 -5.43
N VAL A 753 0.43 18.72 -5.43
CA VAL A 753 -0.76 17.85 -5.41
C VAL A 753 -1.59 18.09 -4.15
N HIS A 754 -0.94 18.17 -2.98
CA HIS A 754 -1.62 18.43 -1.70
C HIS A 754 -2.38 19.76 -1.69
N VAL A 755 -1.82 20.81 -2.30
CA VAL A 755 -2.51 22.11 -2.40
C VAL A 755 -3.63 22.05 -3.44
N LEU A 756 -3.44 21.37 -4.56
CA LEU A 756 -4.46 21.19 -5.59
C LEU A 756 -5.71 20.50 -5.05
N GLU A 757 -5.55 19.40 -4.32
CA GLU A 757 -6.65 18.66 -3.68
C GLU A 757 -7.49 19.59 -2.79
N ARG A 758 -6.85 20.48 -2.02
CA ARG A 758 -7.54 21.46 -1.18
C ARG A 758 -8.24 22.58 -1.95
N LEU A 759 -7.74 22.95 -3.12
CA LEU A 759 -8.36 23.98 -3.96
C LEU A 759 -9.61 23.45 -4.67
N VAL A 760 -9.61 22.18 -5.04
CA VAL A 760 -10.77 21.50 -5.64
C VAL A 760 -11.88 21.27 -4.59
N ASP A 761 -11.52 21.06 -3.33
CA ASP A 761 -12.45 20.81 -2.22
C ASP A 761 -12.93 22.08 -1.45
N GLY A 762 -12.72 23.29 -2.00
CA GLY A 762 -13.09 24.57 -1.35
C GLY A 762 -14.61 24.88 -1.37
N PRO A 763 -15.15 25.65 -0.40
CA PRO A 763 -16.57 26.01 -0.37
C PRO A 763 -16.96 26.89 -1.58
N PRO A 764 -18.19 26.78 -2.10
CA PRO A 764 -18.63 27.58 -3.24
C PRO A 764 -18.53 29.06 -2.89
N SER A 765 -17.77 29.80 -3.71
CA SER A 765 -17.69 31.26 -3.61
C SER A 765 -19.08 31.86 -3.77
N SER A 766 -19.46 32.71 -2.81
CA SER A 766 -20.69 33.50 -2.87
C SER A 766 -20.69 34.34 -4.15
N PRO A 767 -21.76 34.36 -4.95
CA PRO A 767 -21.76 35.12 -6.19
C PRO A 767 -21.76 36.62 -5.88
N GLY A 768 -20.59 37.24 -6.05
CA GLY A 768 -20.42 38.68 -6.10
C GLY A 768 -21.16 39.25 -7.30
N THR A 769 -22.00 40.24 -7.04
CA THR A 769 -22.75 41.02 -8.02
C THR A 769 -21.82 41.73 -9.02
N SER A 770 -21.90 41.40 -10.30
CA SER A 770 -21.86 42.39 -11.38
C SER A 770 -22.46 41.84 -12.68
N ARG A 771 -23.18 42.72 -13.37
CA ARG A 771 -24.09 42.51 -14.50
C ARG A 771 -23.34 42.24 -15.81
N ILE A 772 -24.04 41.56 -16.73
CA ILE A 772 -24.01 41.55 -18.23
C ILE A 772 -24.18 40.08 -18.66
N GLY A 773 -25.14 39.64 -19.49
CA GLY A 773 -26.24 40.27 -20.18
C GLY A 773 -27.30 39.20 -20.53
N THR A 774 -28.48 39.70 -20.85
CA THR A 774 -29.75 39.02 -21.11
C THR A 774 -29.71 37.97 -22.23
N SER A 775 -30.03 36.69 -21.94
CA SER A 775 -30.66 35.75 -22.92
C SER A 775 -31.04 34.37 -22.33
N TRP A 776 -31.78 34.27 -21.22
CA TRP A 776 -32.22 32.96 -20.69
C TRP A 776 -33.67 32.87 -20.19
N MET A 777 -34.50 33.93 -20.32
CA MET A 777 -35.91 33.88 -19.92
C MET A 777 -36.90 33.51 -21.04
N GLY A 778 -36.43 33.25 -22.27
CA GLY A 778 -37.29 32.85 -23.40
C GLY A 778 -37.58 31.35 -23.52
N MET A 779 -36.76 30.47 -22.91
CA MET A 779 -36.85 29.02 -23.15
C MET A 779 -37.74 28.25 -22.15
N PHE A 780 -38.02 28.81 -20.97
CA PHE A 780 -38.81 28.11 -19.94
C PHE A 780 -40.34 28.34 -20.05
N ALA A 781 -40.80 29.35 -20.80
CA ALA A 781 -42.24 29.57 -21.01
C ALA A 781 -42.85 28.61 -22.07
N GLY A 782 -42.05 28.14 -23.05
CA GLY A 782 -42.53 27.26 -24.12
C GLY A 782 -42.79 25.82 -23.67
N LEU A 783 -41.99 25.30 -22.74
CA LEU A 783 -42.11 23.91 -22.29
C LEU A 783 -43.30 23.70 -21.34
N ALA A 784 -43.67 24.70 -20.54
CA ALA A 784 -44.84 24.62 -19.65
C ALA A 784 -46.18 24.63 -20.42
N ALA A 785 -46.25 25.33 -21.55
CA ALA A 785 -47.46 25.38 -22.38
C ALA A 785 -47.72 24.08 -23.15
N ALA A 786 -46.66 23.37 -23.60
CA ALA A 786 -46.79 22.10 -24.31
C ALA A 786 -47.24 20.95 -23.39
N SER A 787 -46.82 20.95 -22.11
CA SER A 787 -47.23 19.93 -21.13
C SER A 787 -48.69 20.05 -20.71
N LEU A 788 -49.24 21.27 -20.64
CA LEU A 788 -50.64 21.50 -20.30
C LEU A 788 -51.60 21.10 -21.44
N LEU A 789 -51.21 21.30 -22.70
CA LEU A 789 -52.02 20.89 -23.86
C LEU A 789 -52.13 19.36 -24.00
N ALA A 790 -51.05 18.62 -23.70
CA ALA A 790 -51.03 17.16 -23.73
C ALA A 790 -51.92 16.51 -22.64
N ILE A 791 -52.05 17.16 -21.48
CA ILE A 791 -52.90 16.69 -20.37
C ILE A 791 -54.39 16.90 -20.68
N VAL A 792 -54.75 18.02 -21.33
CA VAL A 792 -56.13 18.32 -21.73
C VAL A 792 -56.62 17.35 -22.82
N ILE A 793 -55.78 17.01 -23.80
CA ILE A 793 -56.12 16.04 -24.87
C ILE A 793 -56.34 14.64 -24.29
N ARG A 794 -55.51 14.21 -23.32
CA ARG A 794 -55.63 12.87 -22.69
C ARG A 794 -56.88 12.73 -21.81
N LYS A 795 -57.31 13.79 -21.11
CA LYS A 795 -58.45 13.72 -20.18
C LYS A 795 -59.81 14.01 -20.82
N ALA A 796 -59.87 14.73 -21.94
CA ALA A 796 -61.15 15.09 -22.57
C ALA A 796 -61.58 14.16 -23.73
N VAL A 797 -60.63 13.57 -24.48
CA VAL A 797 -60.94 12.88 -25.75
C VAL A 797 -60.94 11.35 -25.61
N TRP A 798 -60.15 10.79 -24.69
CA TRP A 798 -59.98 9.34 -24.55
C TRP A 798 -61.17 8.55 -23.96
N PRO A 799 -62.08 9.15 -23.16
CA PRO A 799 -63.27 8.42 -22.69
C PRO A 799 -64.37 8.20 -23.74
N ARG A 800 -64.30 8.81 -24.94
CA ARG A 800 -65.37 8.73 -25.96
C ARG A 800 -65.10 7.77 -27.13
N LEU A 801 -63.99 7.03 -27.13
CA LEU A 801 -63.61 6.15 -28.25
C LEU A 801 -63.49 4.65 -27.88
N ARG A 802 -63.99 4.20 -26.73
CA ARG A 802 -64.06 2.77 -26.36
C ARG A 802 -65.46 2.15 -26.43
N GLY A 803 -66.36 2.74 -27.22
CA GLY A 803 -67.69 2.20 -27.49
C GLY A 803 -67.90 1.97 -28.98
N LYS A 804 -67.12 1.07 -29.60
CA LYS A 804 -67.37 0.37 -30.87
C LYS A 804 -66.08 -0.34 -31.30
N VAL A 805 -66.03 -1.65 -31.06
CA VAL A 805 -65.38 -2.74 -31.83
C VAL A 805 -65.14 -3.86 -30.81
N GLY A 806 -65.80 -4.99 -31.02
CA GLY A 806 -65.90 -6.08 -30.05
C GLY A 806 -65.08 -7.32 -30.41
N TRP A 807 -64.89 -8.13 -29.36
CA TRP A 807 -64.71 -9.60 -29.32
C TRP A 807 -63.32 -10.18 -29.66
N PRO A 808 -62.97 -11.39 -29.16
CA PRO A 808 -63.00 -11.85 -27.76
C PRO A 808 -61.79 -12.76 -27.40
N VAL A 809 -61.24 -12.79 -26.18
CA VAL A 809 -60.49 -13.97 -25.71
C VAL A 809 -60.69 -14.23 -24.22
N LYS A 810 -60.89 -15.53 -23.92
CA LYS A 810 -61.42 -16.19 -22.73
C LYS A 810 -60.52 -16.09 -21.48
N GLN A 811 -61.21 -16.08 -20.33
CA GLN A 811 -60.68 -16.32 -18.99
C GLN A 811 -60.16 -17.76 -18.84
N ALA A 812 -59.05 -17.91 -18.12
CA ALA A 812 -58.69 -19.13 -17.43
C ALA A 812 -58.34 -18.77 -15.97
N THR A 813 -59.09 -19.37 -15.07
CA THR A 813 -59.01 -19.25 -13.61
C THR A 813 -57.95 -20.21 -13.03
N SER A 814 -57.41 -19.80 -11.89
CA SER A 814 -56.48 -20.44 -10.94
C SER A 814 -56.63 -21.94 -10.66
N PRO A 815 -55.61 -22.54 -10.00
CA PRO A 815 -55.88 -23.39 -8.85
C PRO A 815 -55.02 -23.11 -7.59
N PRO A 816 -55.40 -23.68 -6.41
CA PRO A 816 -55.08 -23.18 -5.07
C PRO A 816 -54.15 -24.10 -4.24
N ALA A 817 -54.01 -23.74 -2.96
CA ALA A 817 -53.17 -24.32 -1.92
C ALA A 817 -53.65 -25.67 -1.32
N SER A 818 -52.71 -26.30 -0.59
CA SER A 818 -52.81 -27.38 0.43
C SER A 818 -52.94 -28.84 -0.05
N TYR A 819 -52.07 -29.73 0.43
CA TYR A 819 -52.39 -30.79 1.42
C TYR A 819 -51.19 -31.72 1.75
N LEU A 820 -51.29 -32.26 2.96
CA LEU A 820 -50.54 -33.31 3.66
C LEU A 820 -50.06 -34.54 2.86
N GLY A 821 -48.87 -35.04 3.22
CA GLY A 821 -48.72 -36.36 3.86
C GLY A 821 -48.38 -37.60 3.01
N LYS A 822 -47.24 -38.25 3.37
CA LYS A 822 -46.91 -39.69 3.23
C LYS A 822 -46.77 -40.23 1.79
N SER A 823 -46.05 -41.30 1.46
CA SER A 823 -44.95 -42.11 1.99
C SER A 823 -44.53 -43.01 0.81
N SER A 824 -43.40 -43.72 0.97
CA SER A 824 -42.97 -44.92 0.23
C SER A 824 -42.52 -44.82 -1.25
N LYS A 825 -41.19 -44.81 -1.44
CA LYS A 825 -40.32 -45.93 -1.94
C LYS A 825 -40.59 -46.55 -3.35
N PRO A 826 -39.62 -47.29 -3.95
CA PRO A 826 -38.91 -46.90 -5.18
C PRO A 826 -38.99 -47.94 -6.32
N MET A 827 -38.09 -47.82 -7.31
CA MET A 827 -37.74 -48.68 -8.47
C MET A 827 -38.03 -47.93 -9.79
N GLU A 828 -37.12 -47.74 -10.74
CA GLU A 828 -35.82 -48.36 -11.09
C GLU A 828 -34.82 -47.31 -11.58
#